data_AF-A0A9W8QJ45-F1
#
_entry.id   AF-A0A9W8QJ45-F1
#
_cell.length_a   1.000
_cell.length_b   1.000
_cell.length_c   1.000
_cell.angle_alpha   90.00
_cell.angle_beta   90.00
_cell.angle_gamma   90.00
#
_symmetry.space_group_name_H-M   'P 1'
#
loop_
_entity.id
_entity.type
_entity.pdbx_description
1 polymer ?
#
loop_
_entity_poly.entity_id
_entity_poly.type
_entity_poly.pdbx_seq_one_letter_code
_entity_poly.pdbx_strand_id
1 'polypeptide(L)'
;MHQWIDIEPHLAKEVKDSFEGAETAKYTISSFVALWRVFLTLLQQTTSSQVVCVLDGLDECERESLRQLLDAVGSYLSKSVEGSKPRLKLIILSRPQLPELESKLGRYQQIQLDASDTETTQDVERYIFAKVAELASEQDLSEEMVAQVQQSLLAGADGTFLWVAFVANELEGRSWSKIDEVLRKIPKGLGGIYQRLLRQVDDKEALAPILQWVVLAARPLTLKELAMAAGIEAVGIIPATEVIRRQLSVGGLLVKVEGDVVYLVHESAKEFFQSDQVNIKGIDMFHMGQETHRKLMQTCLAHVECGYGNSSTPDRDPFLSYASQYWPVHFHHAIHVIDSATELSRPFFRVNSPIWTEWLKVYWEQEKNGGSPPTFTLLHLAAYLGNVPWAKRLLGTHARLISRKDNYGRTPLYWAVNGGHQEMVELLLNHGAHVNFKDRSMLTALHIAVLGQNRDVVRVLLEHGAHIEAKGETGDTDTPLVRAILVNSREITEELLQQGARVDKLPSLLGVASLRGAMDSLDERVKELLGLQEQVLNARFKNSTRLVDLVTKGLVLSIRIPLILELMTLYLKYLALNRMDSLPVLRELVQGNKRRQLRAWAKPYHVFLAGLVYAKSARKLQAMGDLPTYVLQKATPGDMQALVVIMTYTGMETKFTAIQHGWKPGDDITSAAIADWAGIAYERDSLEYFHLGIREFLIDFDCCIRKENREESVLRTTLLMTVHFAMLDKQKAGPIEYICRVTAEFFEGYIGSAYEVGLFSDANQAYANKMLVASDSRDSALLRLLLVTIFQCAQQANEKGQDRFLNIPSAACLILCQENATAHRWLIGEAIPEEMAALIAQQHPGALQRRASKALIECLIIRKRYGLNAQKQSAEKHLRSLPEVEHVMNRILGV
;
A
#
# COMPACT_ATOMS: atom_id res chain seq x y z
N MET A 1 1.14 -7.17 -12.71
CA MET A 1 2.06 -7.22 -11.54
C MET A 1 1.60 -8.19 -10.47
N HIS A 2 0.37 -8.12 -9.95
CA HIS A 2 -0.15 -9.08 -8.98
C HIS A 2 0.03 -10.54 -9.41
N GLN A 3 -0.43 -10.88 -10.63
CA GLN A 3 -0.19 -12.21 -11.23
C GLN A 3 1.29 -12.60 -11.31
N TRP A 4 2.19 -11.64 -11.57
CA TRP A 4 3.63 -11.92 -11.68
C TRP A 4 4.26 -12.21 -10.31
N ILE A 5 3.80 -11.50 -9.28
CA ILE A 5 4.18 -11.72 -7.89
C ILE A 5 3.61 -13.05 -7.37
N ASP A 6 2.40 -13.42 -7.77
CA ASP A 6 1.78 -14.70 -7.42
C ASP A 6 2.54 -15.89 -8.01
N ILE A 7 3.03 -15.76 -9.26
CA ILE A 7 3.83 -16.80 -9.94
C ILE A 7 5.25 -16.87 -9.36
N GLU A 8 5.84 -15.73 -9.01
CA GLU A 8 7.19 -15.67 -8.44
C GLU A 8 7.20 -14.95 -7.08
N PRO A 9 6.75 -15.61 -5.99
CA PRO A 9 6.59 -15.00 -4.67
C PRO A 9 7.89 -14.46 -4.07
N HIS A 10 9.03 -14.95 -4.54
CA HIS A 10 10.35 -14.48 -4.10
C HIS A 10 10.64 -13.04 -4.57
N LEU A 11 10.05 -12.60 -5.68
CA LEU A 11 10.14 -11.21 -6.16
C LEU A 11 9.44 -10.23 -5.20
N ALA A 12 8.42 -10.70 -4.46
CA ALA A 12 7.80 -9.92 -3.40
C ALA A 12 8.80 -9.51 -2.31
N LYS A 13 9.84 -10.31 -2.05
CA LYS A 13 10.92 -9.98 -1.09
C LYS A 13 11.86 -8.89 -1.61
N GLU A 14 12.15 -8.86 -2.91
CA GLU A 14 13.03 -7.83 -3.50
C GLU A 14 12.32 -6.48 -3.63
N VAL A 15 11.01 -6.54 -3.81
CA VAL A 15 10.13 -5.38 -3.95
C VAL A 15 9.64 -4.88 -2.59
N LYS A 16 9.73 -5.70 -1.54
CA LYS A 16 9.49 -5.32 -0.15
C LYS A 16 10.27 -4.07 0.25
N ASP A 17 11.51 -3.90 -0.23
CA ASP A 17 12.31 -2.70 0.02
C ASP A 17 11.83 -1.44 -0.70
N SER A 18 11.00 -1.58 -1.75
CA SER A 18 10.33 -0.49 -2.49
C SER A 18 8.93 -0.18 -1.94
N PHE A 19 8.30 -1.15 -1.27
CA PHE A 19 6.99 -1.04 -0.62
C PHE A 19 7.08 -0.96 0.91
N GLU A 20 8.27 -0.85 1.51
CA GLU A 20 8.43 -0.67 2.96
C GLU A 20 8.06 0.78 3.31
N GLY A 21 6.75 0.93 3.42
CA GLY A 21 5.97 2.10 3.65
C GLY A 21 4.48 1.73 3.61
N ALA A 22 3.62 1.98 4.60
CA ALA A 22 2.17 1.98 4.41
C ALA A 22 1.72 3.10 3.42
N GLU A 23 2.44 4.22 3.34
CA GLU A 23 2.27 5.26 2.32
C GLU A 23 2.94 4.86 0.99
N THR A 24 4.12 4.23 0.96
CA THR A 24 4.67 3.71 -0.31
C THR A 24 3.93 2.47 -0.80
N ALA A 25 3.46 1.61 0.08
CA ALA A 25 2.34 0.67 -0.03
C ALA A 25 1.29 1.14 -1.04
N LYS A 26 0.56 2.17 -0.63
CA LYS A 26 -0.62 2.59 -1.37
C LYS A 26 -0.31 3.50 -2.54
N TYR A 27 0.60 4.48 -2.41
CA TYR A 27 0.96 5.33 -3.55
C TYR A 27 1.69 4.55 -4.65
N THR A 28 2.45 3.52 -4.30
CA THR A 28 3.15 2.68 -5.28
C THR A 28 2.23 1.66 -5.94
N ILE A 29 1.13 1.25 -5.30
CA ILE A 29 0.11 0.33 -5.89
C ILE A 29 -1.07 1.09 -6.52
N SER A 30 -1.38 2.32 -6.07
CA SER A 30 -2.50 3.15 -6.59
C SER A 30 -2.09 4.10 -7.71
N SER A 31 -0.80 4.22 -8.02
CA SER A 31 -0.30 5.03 -9.14
C SER A 31 0.33 4.12 -10.18
N PHE A 32 -0.23 4.13 -11.39
CA PHE A 32 0.33 3.41 -12.53
C PHE A 32 1.83 3.71 -12.73
N VAL A 33 2.23 4.98 -12.62
CA VAL A 33 3.63 5.42 -12.78
C VAL A 33 4.57 4.76 -11.76
N ALA A 34 4.10 4.60 -10.53
CA ALA A 34 4.89 4.00 -9.46
C ALA A 34 4.95 2.48 -9.59
N LEU A 35 3.84 1.82 -9.94
CA LEU A 35 3.80 0.39 -10.30
C LEU A 35 4.75 0.09 -11.46
N TRP A 36 4.72 0.90 -12.52
CA TRP A 36 5.60 0.75 -13.68
C TRP A 36 7.08 0.86 -13.29
N ARG A 37 7.44 1.80 -12.40
CA ARG A 37 8.82 1.93 -11.89
C ARG A 37 9.27 0.72 -11.07
N VAL A 38 8.39 0.16 -10.24
CA VAL A 38 8.68 -1.09 -9.51
C VAL A 38 8.88 -2.25 -10.48
N PHE A 39 8.01 -2.38 -11.47
CA PHE A 39 8.14 -3.37 -12.55
C PHE A 39 9.48 -3.27 -13.29
N LEU A 40 9.94 -2.07 -13.63
CA LEU A 40 11.25 -1.87 -14.27
C LEU A 40 12.43 -2.19 -13.34
N THR A 41 12.32 -1.85 -12.05
CA THR A 41 13.35 -2.17 -11.05
C THR A 41 13.50 -3.69 -10.88
N LEU A 42 12.38 -4.41 -10.82
CA LEU A 42 12.35 -5.87 -10.81
C LEU A 42 13.11 -6.48 -11.99
N LEU A 43 12.84 -6.00 -13.20
CA LEU A 43 13.54 -6.45 -14.41
C LEU A 43 15.06 -6.23 -14.37
N GLN A 44 15.53 -5.25 -13.60
CA GLN A 44 16.97 -5.00 -13.43
C GLN A 44 17.62 -5.95 -12.43
N GLN A 45 16.88 -6.44 -11.44
CA GLN A 45 17.39 -7.27 -10.35
C GLN A 45 17.20 -8.78 -10.57
N THR A 46 16.27 -9.20 -11.43
CA THR A 46 16.11 -10.61 -11.79
C THR A 46 17.38 -11.20 -12.39
N THR A 47 17.75 -12.41 -11.96
CA THR A 47 18.86 -13.21 -12.53
C THR A 47 18.57 -13.74 -13.94
N SER A 48 17.30 -13.69 -14.37
CA SER A 48 16.90 -14.04 -15.74
C SER A 48 17.46 -13.04 -16.75
N SER A 49 18.01 -13.56 -17.85
CA SER A 49 18.56 -12.74 -18.93
C SER A 49 17.47 -12.07 -19.78
N GLN A 50 16.21 -12.55 -19.74
CA GLN A 50 15.11 -12.04 -20.54
C GLN A 50 13.73 -12.40 -19.95
N VAL A 51 12.82 -11.44 -19.89
CA VAL A 51 11.41 -11.58 -19.46
C VAL A 51 10.51 -11.28 -20.66
N VAL A 52 9.53 -12.14 -20.91
CA VAL A 52 8.49 -11.93 -21.93
C VAL A 52 7.18 -11.64 -21.21
N CYS A 53 6.58 -10.49 -21.48
CA CYS A 53 5.28 -10.12 -20.94
C CYS A 53 4.27 -10.09 -22.09
N VAL A 54 3.19 -10.86 -21.93
CA VAL A 54 2.04 -10.86 -22.84
C VAL A 54 0.99 -9.94 -22.24
N LEU A 55 0.64 -8.89 -22.97
CA LEU A 55 -0.44 -7.98 -22.61
C LEU A 55 -1.62 -8.27 -23.53
N ASP A 56 -2.68 -8.80 -22.95
CA ASP A 56 -3.88 -9.22 -23.66
C ASP A 56 -5.00 -8.18 -23.53
N GLY A 57 -5.78 -7.98 -24.59
CA GLY A 57 -6.95 -7.08 -24.60
C GLY A 57 -6.64 -5.60 -24.37
N LEU A 58 -5.58 -5.04 -24.98
CA LEU A 58 -5.17 -3.65 -24.71
C LEU A 58 -6.26 -2.61 -25.05
N ASP A 59 -7.11 -2.91 -26.03
CA ASP A 59 -8.25 -2.10 -26.44
C ASP A 59 -9.44 -2.12 -25.48
N GLU A 60 -9.43 -3.02 -24.49
CA GLU A 60 -10.44 -3.08 -23.43
C GLU A 60 -10.11 -2.14 -22.25
N CYS A 61 -8.93 -1.50 -22.27
CA CYS A 61 -8.51 -0.57 -21.24
C CYS A 61 -9.26 0.76 -21.30
N GLU A 62 -9.52 1.36 -20.13
CA GLU A 62 -9.96 2.74 -20.03
C GLU A 62 -8.95 3.68 -20.73
N ARG A 63 -9.44 4.66 -21.50
CA ARG A 63 -8.62 5.53 -22.36
C ARG A 63 -7.45 6.20 -21.63
N GLU A 64 -7.68 6.76 -20.44
CA GLU A 64 -6.62 7.46 -19.69
C GLU A 64 -5.59 6.46 -19.14
N SER A 65 -6.03 5.33 -18.61
CA SER A 65 -5.17 4.24 -18.15
C SER A 65 -4.34 3.63 -19.30
N LEU A 66 -4.95 3.47 -20.49
CA LEU A 66 -4.29 3.03 -21.71
C LEU A 66 -3.22 4.04 -22.15
N ARG A 67 -3.55 5.34 -22.16
CA ARG A 67 -2.59 6.40 -22.49
C ARG A 67 -1.37 6.36 -21.58
N GLN A 68 -1.57 6.25 -20.26
CA GLN A 68 -0.49 6.15 -19.29
C GLN A 68 0.38 4.91 -19.53
N LEU A 69 -0.24 3.76 -19.82
CA LEU A 69 0.47 2.52 -20.18
C LEU A 69 1.32 2.68 -21.43
N LEU A 70 0.74 3.22 -22.51
CA LEU A 70 1.44 3.42 -23.77
C LEU A 70 2.58 4.43 -23.65
N ASP A 71 2.42 5.49 -22.87
CA ASP A 71 3.48 6.46 -22.60
C ASP A 71 4.65 5.82 -21.85
N ALA A 72 4.35 5.00 -20.83
CA ALA A 72 5.36 4.29 -20.05
C ALA A 72 6.12 3.23 -20.87
N VAL A 73 5.41 2.46 -21.69
CA VAL A 73 6.00 1.49 -22.62
C VAL A 73 6.85 2.21 -23.67
N GLY A 74 6.32 3.27 -24.28
CA GLY A 74 7.02 4.08 -25.27
C GLY A 74 8.33 4.66 -24.73
N SER A 75 8.31 5.22 -23.51
CA SER A 75 9.50 5.75 -22.82
C SER A 75 10.54 4.67 -22.48
N TYR A 76 10.09 3.44 -22.17
CA TYR A 76 11.01 2.34 -21.93
C TYR A 76 11.70 1.91 -23.23
N LEU A 77 10.93 1.72 -24.29
CA LEU A 77 11.45 1.24 -25.58
C LEU A 77 12.30 2.29 -26.30
N SER A 78 12.14 3.58 -26.03
CA SER A 78 13.02 4.64 -26.56
C SER A 78 14.40 4.68 -25.90
N LYS A 79 14.59 4.03 -24.74
CA LYS A 79 15.86 4.02 -23.98
C LYS A 79 16.76 2.84 -24.33
N SER A 80 16.31 1.88 -25.14
CA SER A 80 17.14 0.72 -25.50
C SER A 80 18.26 1.12 -26.45
N VAL A 81 19.50 1.02 -26.00
CA VAL A 81 20.71 1.27 -26.80
C VAL A 81 20.82 0.20 -27.90
N GLU A 82 20.97 0.64 -29.15
CA GLU A 82 21.24 -0.23 -30.30
C GLU A 82 22.43 -1.17 -29.99
N GLY A 83 22.17 -2.48 -29.99
CA GLY A 83 23.21 -3.52 -29.81
C GLY A 83 23.18 -4.31 -28.49
N SER A 84 22.38 -3.92 -27.50
CA SER A 84 22.18 -4.73 -26.27
C SER A 84 20.91 -5.60 -26.36
N LYS A 85 20.98 -6.88 -25.94
CA LYS A 85 19.78 -7.74 -25.89
C LYS A 85 18.77 -7.17 -24.88
N PRO A 86 17.52 -6.88 -25.29
CA PRO A 86 16.54 -6.28 -24.39
C PRO A 86 16.13 -7.28 -23.31
N ARG A 87 16.15 -6.83 -22.04
CA ARG A 87 15.73 -7.63 -20.89
C ARG A 87 14.23 -7.87 -20.84
N LEU A 88 13.43 -6.92 -21.35
CA LEU A 88 11.98 -7.06 -21.47
C LEU A 88 11.60 -7.20 -22.95
N LYS A 89 10.81 -8.23 -23.25
CA LYS A 89 10.09 -8.40 -24.50
C LYS A 89 8.61 -8.26 -24.21
N LEU A 90 7.92 -7.48 -25.03
CA LEU A 90 6.47 -7.30 -24.93
C LEU A 90 5.83 -7.99 -26.14
N ILE A 91 4.84 -8.82 -25.89
CA ILE A 91 3.88 -9.30 -26.88
C ILE A 91 2.57 -8.62 -26.53
N ILE A 92 2.06 -7.80 -27.44
CA ILE A 92 0.85 -7.02 -27.23
C ILE A 92 -0.21 -7.57 -28.17
N LEU A 93 -1.34 -7.95 -27.59
CA LEU A 93 -2.53 -8.39 -28.30
C LEU A 93 -3.56 -7.28 -28.18
N SER A 94 -4.03 -6.80 -29.33
CA SER A 94 -5.06 -5.77 -29.39
C SER A 94 -5.73 -5.77 -30.76
N ARG A 95 -6.99 -5.33 -30.82
CA ARG A 95 -7.69 -5.07 -32.07
C ARG A 95 -7.10 -3.84 -32.80
N PRO A 96 -7.15 -3.79 -34.15
CA PRO A 96 -6.42 -2.81 -34.96
C PRO A 96 -6.90 -1.34 -34.85
N GLN A 97 -7.88 -1.01 -34.00
CA GLN A 97 -8.63 0.26 -34.03
C GLN A 97 -8.14 1.35 -33.04
N LEU A 98 -6.87 1.31 -32.62
CA LEU A 98 -6.33 2.31 -31.67
C LEU A 98 -5.31 3.25 -32.35
N PRO A 99 -5.70 4.48 -32.74
CA PRO A 99 -4.77 5.49 -33.24
C PRO A 99 -3.64 5.80 -32.24
N GLU A 100 -3.94 5.72 -30.95
CA GLU A 100 -3.00 5.94 -29.85
C GLU A 100 -1.90 4.86 -29.84
N LEU A 101 -2.27 3.59 -30.10
CA LEU A 101 -1.34 2.46 -30.20
C LEU A 101 -0.42 2.63 -31.42
N GLU A 102 -0.99 2.98 -32.57
CA GLU A 102 -0.24 3.19 -33.81
C GLU A 102 0.74 4.37 -33.67
N SER A 103 0.32 5.47 -33.06
CA SER A 103 1.16 6.65 -32.85
C SER A 103 2.40 6.38 -31.97
N LYS A 104 2.30 5.45 -31.01
CA LYS A 104 3.36 5.16 -30.02
C LYS A 104 4.19 3.93 -30.38
N LEU A 105 3.55 2.89 -30.91
CA LEU A 105 4.12 1.57 -31.15
C LEU A 105 4.16 1.17 -32.62
N GLY A 106 3.66 2.00 -33.54
CA GLY A 106 3.59 1.72 -34.98
C GLY A 106 4.92 1.36 -35.65
N ARG A 107 6.04 1.79 -35.06
CA ARG A 107 7.40 1.51 -35.55
C ARG A 107 7.93 0.11 -35.23
N TYR A 108 7.27 -0.65 -34.36
CA TYR A 108 7.71 -1.98 -33.95
C TYR A 108 7.11 -3.07 -34.83
N GLN A 109 7.67 -4.29 -34.75
CA GLN A 109 7.17 -5.41 -35.55
C GLN A 109 5.72 -5.71 -35.20
N GLN A 110 4.86 -5.65 -36.21
CA GLN A 110 3.46 -5.99 -36.11
C GLN A 110 3.24 -7.32 -36.81
N ILE A 111 2.52 -8.21 -36.14
CA ILE A 111 2.02 -9.45 -36.72
C ILE A 111 0.52 -9.28 -36.76
N GLN A 112 0.00 -9.03 -37.95
CA GLN A 112 -1.43 -9.06 -38.16
C GLN A 112 -1.85 -10.54 -38.23
N LEU A 113 -2.46 -11.01 -37.15
CA LEU A 113 -3.27 -12.22 -37.17
C LEU A 113 -4.50 -11.82 -38.00
N ASP A 114 -4.68 -12.39 -39.18
CA ASP A 114 -5.73 -12.06 -40.17
C ASP A 114 -5.45 -10.86 -41.11
N ALA A 115 -4.51 -11.03 -42.04
CA ALA A 115 -4.43 -10.19 -43.25
C ALA A 115 -5.47 -10.59 -44.33
N SER A 116 -6.11 -11.75 -44.17
CA SER A 116 -7.18 -12.28 -45.01
C SER A 116 -8.11 -13.15 -44.16
N ASP A 117 -9.42 -12.91 -44.17
CA ASP A 117 -10.45 -13.67 -43.43
C ASP A 117 -10.43 -15.21 -43.66
N THR A 118 -9.59 -15.68 -44.58
CA THR A 118 -9.45 -17.08 -44.98
C THR A 118 -8.68 -17.97 -43.99
N GLU A 119 -7.70 -17.45 -43.25
CA GLU A 119 -6.88 -18.30 -42.34
C GLU A 119 -7.62 -18.64 -41.04
N THR A 120 -8.25 -17.67 -40.40
CA THR A 120 -9.14 -17.88 -39.23
C THR A 120 -10.29 -18.83 -39.58
N THR A 121 -10.86 -18.68 -40.78
CA THR A 121 -11.93 -19.58 -41.26
C THR A 121 -11.44 -21.02 -41.34
N GLN A 122 -10.21 -21.27 -41.81
CA GLN A 122 -9.62 -22.62 -41.86
C GLN A 122 -9.33 -23.21 -40.48
N ASP A 123 -8.88 -22.39 -39.52
CA ASP A 123 -8.63 -22.89 -38.17
C ASP A 123 -9.93 -23.15 -37.40
N VAL A 124 -10.96 -22.32 -37.60
CA VAL A 124 -12.31 -22.57 -37.09
C VAL A 124 -12.91 -23.82 -37.73
N GLU A 125 -12.71 -24.02 -39.04
CA GLU A 125 -13.08 -25.26 -39.73
C GLU A 125 -12.44 -26.48 -39.05
N ARG A 126 -11.11 -26.48 -38.87
CA ARG A 126 -10.39 -27.57 -38.17
C ARG A 126 -10.91 -27.80 -36.76
N TYR A 127 -11.18 -26.73 -36.01
CA TYR A 127 -11.74 -26.82 -34.67
C TYR A 127 -13.14 -27.44 -34.67
N ILE A 128 -13.99 -27.08 -35.64
CA ILE A 128 -15.30 -27.72 -35.84
C ILE A 128 -15.13 -29.20 -36.13
N PHE A 129 -14.25 -29.59 -37.06
CA PHE A 129 -14.02 -31.00 -37.37
C PHE A 129 -13.59 -31.80 -36.14
N ALA A 130 -12.67 -31.25 -35.34
CA ALA A 130 -12.23 -31.89 -34.09
C ALA A 130 -13.36 -32.00 -33.06
N LYS A 131 -14.12 -30.92 -32.83
CA LYS A 131 -15.22 -30.92 -31.85
C LYS A 131 -16.38 -31.83 -32.24
N VAL A 132 -16.71 -31.93 -33.53
CA VAL A 132 -17.73 -32.87 -33.98
C VAL A 132 -17.23 -34.31 -33.86
N ALA A 133 -15.94 -34.58 -34.10
CA ALA A 133 -15.39 -35.92 -33.90
C ALA A 133 -15.46 -36.35 -32.41
N GLU A 134 -15.19 -35.44 -31.48
CA GLU A 134 -15.39 -35.66 -30.04
C GLU A 134 -16.86 -36.01 -29.74
N LEU A 135 -17.80 -35.16 -30.17
CA LEU A 135 -19.25 -35.40 -29.99
C LEU A 135 -19.72 -36.73 -30.60
N ALA A 136 -19.19 -37.10 -31.76
CA ALA A 136 -19.52 -38.35 -32.44
C ALA A 136 -19.05 -39.57 -31.66
N SER A 137 -17.84 -39.48 -31.07
CA SER A 137 -17.26 -40.56 -30.27
C SER A 137 -17.99 -40.80 -28.95
N GLU A 138 -18.57 -39.75 -28.37
CA GLU A 138 -19.28 -39.83 -27.09
C GLU A 138 -20.76 -40.24 -27.22
N GLN A 139 -21.37 -39.99 -28.38
CA GLN A 139 -22.83 -40.14 -28.60
C GLN A 139 -23.21 -41.11 -29.73
N ASP A 140 -22.24 -41.84 -30.28
CA ASP A 140 -22.40 -42.90 -31.29
C ASP A 140 -23.18 -42.42 -32.54
N LEU A 141 -22.79 -41.25 -33.06
CA LEU A 141 -23.45 -40.61 -34.22
C LEU A 141 -23.02 -41.30 -35.53
N SER A 142 -23.97 -41.50 -36.45
CA SER A 142 -23.66 -42.02 -37.80
C SER A 142 -22.93 -40.99 -38.67
N GLU A 143 -22.27 -41.44 -39.75
CA GLU A 143 -21.55 -40.56 -40.68
C GLU A 143 -22.43 -39.45 -41.28
N GLU A 144 -23.70 -39.74 -41.61
CA GLU A 144 -24.65 -38.75 -42.12
C GLU A 144 -24.98 -37.68 -41.07
N MET A 145 -25.14 -38.09 -39.81
CA MET A 145 -25.43 -37.20 -38.69
C MET A 145 -24.25 -36.27 -38.41
N VAL A 146 -23.02 -36.81 -38.45
CA VAL A 146 -21.77 -36.03 -38.32
C VAL A 146 -21.64 -34.98 -39.41
N ALA A 147 -21.90 -35.34 -40.67
CA ALA A 147 -21.85 -34.41 -41.78
C ALA A 147 -22.86 -33.27 -41.63
N GLN A 148 -24.08 -33.56 -41.16
CA GLN A 148 -25.11 -32.54 -40.92
C GLN A 148 -24.72 -31.57 -39.81
N VAL A 149 -24.14 -32.07 -38.71
CA VAL A 149 -23.64 -31.23 -37.60
C VAL A 149 -22.50 -30.33 -38.10
N GLN A 150 -21.52 -30.88 -38.82
CA GLN A 150 -20.40 -30.12 -39.39
C GLN A 150 -20.89 -29.00 -40.32
N GLN A 151 -21.78 -29.31 -41.28
CA GLN A 151 -22.32 -28.30 -42.20
C GLN A 151 -23.04 -27.16 -41.45
N SER A 152 -23.80 -27.50 -40.41
CA SER A 152 -24.53 -26.50 -39.62
C SER A 152 -23.58 -25.58 -38.84
N LEU A 153 -22.54 -26.15 -38.24
CA LEU A 153 -21.52 -25.39 -37.52
C LEU A 153 -20.72 -24.49 -38.46
N LEU A 154 -20.30 -25.00 -39.61
CA LEU A 154 -19.58 -24.24 -40.63
C LEU A 154 -20.40 -23.04 -41.14
N ALA A 155 -21.70 -23.24 -41.36
CA ALA A 155 -22.59 -22.19 -41.85
C ALA A 155 -22.93 -21.11 -40.80
N GLY A 156 -22.74 -21.40 -39.52
CA GLY A 156 -23.17 -20.55 -38.40
C GLY A 156 -22.05 -19.91 -37.59
N ALA A 157 -20.84 -20.49 -37.59
CA ALA A 157 -19.73 -20.05 -36.74
C ALA A 157 -19.24 -18.64 -37.03
N ASP A 158 -19.33 -18.18 -38.28
CA ASP A 158 -18.93 -16.83 -38.69
C ASP A 158 -17.53 -16.46 -38.16
N GLY A 159 -16.57 -17.38 -38.33
CA GLY A 159 -15.19 -17.21 -37.87
C GLY A 159 -14.98 -17.24 -36.35
N THR A 160 -15.98 -17.62 -35.55
CA THR A 160 -15.91 -17.48 -34.09
C THR A 160 -15.79 -18.82 -33.34
N PHE A 161 -14.62 -19.10 -32.77
CA PHE A 161 -14.37 -20.30 -31.95
C PHE A 161 -15.34 -20.46 -30.77
N LEU A 162 -15.62 -19.35 -30.06
CA LEU A 162 -16.50 -19.36 -28.89
C LEU A 162 -17.94 -19.76 -29.24
N TRP A 163 -18.42 -19.37 -30.42
CA TRP A 163 -19.73 -19.79 -30.92
C TRP A 163 -19.77 -21.30 -31.14
N VAL A 164 -18.72 -21.87 -31.76
CA VAL A 164 -18.62 -23.32 -31.99
C VAL A 164 -18.62 -24.08 -30.67
N ALA A 165 -17.85 -23.63 -29.68
CA ALA A 165 -17.81 -24.22 -28.36
C ALA A 165 -19.19 -24.20 -27.67
N PHE A 166 -19.92 -23.09 -27.75
CA PHE A 166 -21.26 -22.97 -27.18
C PHE A 166 -22.27 -23.91 -27.83
N VAL A 167 -22.27 -23.99 -29.16
CA VAL A 167 -23.15 -24.92 -29.86
C VAL A 167 -22.77 -26.35 -29.54
N ALA A 168 -21.49 -26.71 -29.57
CA ALA A 168 -21.03 -28.06 -29.27
C ALA A 168 -21.47 -28.52 -27.87
N ASN A 169 -21.28 -27.67 -26.84
CA ASN A 169 -21.76 -27.95 -25.48
C ASN A 169 -23.29 -28.07 -25.40
N GLU A 170 -24.04 -27.31 -26.22
CA GLU A 170 -25.50 -27.45 -26.26
C GLU A 170 -25.93 -28.80 -26.86
N LEU A 171 -25.15 -29.35 -27.79
CA LEU A 171 -25.43 -30.65 -28.43
C LEU A 171 -24.97 -31.86 -27.59
N GLU A 172 -24.04 -31.66 -26.67
CA GLU A 172 -23.45 -32.73 -25.84
C GLU A 172 -24.50 -33.49 -25.00
N GLY A 173 -24.42 -34.81 -24.99
CA GLY A 173 -25.29 -35.70 -24.21
C GLY A 173 -26.77 -35.73 -24.61
N ARG A 174 -27.14 -35.28 -25.82
CA ARG A 174 -28.52 -35.22 -26.30
C ARG A 174 -28.84 -36.31 -27.33
N SER A 175 -30.10 -36.75 -27.36
CA SER A 175 -30.57 -37.62 -28.45
C SER A 175 -30.57 -36.88 -29.79
N TRP A 176 -30.40 -37.62 -30.89
CA TRP A 176 -30.40 -37.04 -32.24
C TRP A 176 -31.61 -36.17 -32.56
N SER A 177 -32.81 -36.58 -32.14
CA SER A 177 -34.03 -35.80 -32.35
C SER A 177 -33.94 -34.39 -31.75
N LYS A 178 -33.25 -34.25 -30.61
CA LYS A 178 -33.00 -32.96 -29.95
C LYS A 178 -31.85 -32.21 -30.63
N ILE A 179 -30.80 -32.92 -31.07
CA ILE A 179 -29.69 -32.33 -31.84
C ILE A 179 -30.23 -31.70 -33.12
N ASP A 180 -30.99 -32.43 -33.94
CA ASP A 180 -31.59 -31.93 -35.19
C ASP A 180 -32.53 -30.74 -34.95
N GLU A 181 -33.30 -30.75 -33.85
CA GLU A 181 -34.13 -29.61 -33.46
C GLU A 181 -33.29 -28.37 -33.13
N VAL A 182 -32.20 -28.54 -32.37
CA VAL A 182 -31.28 -27.45 -32.01
C VAL A 182 -30.64 -26.90 -33.28
N LEU A 183 -30.05 -27.75 -34.13
CA LEU A 183 -29.37 -27.39 -35.38
C LEU A 183 -30.25 -26.52 -36.31
N ARG A 184 -31.55 -26.84 -36.43
CA ARG A 184 -32.49 -26.06 -37.25
C ARG A 184 -32.78 -24.66 -36.73
N LYS A 185 -32.53 -24.41 -35.44
CA LYS A 185 -32.84 -23.15 -34.73
C LYS A 185 -31.57 -22.39 -34.30
N ILE A 186 -30.38 -22.81 -34.74
CA ILE A 186 -29.13 -22.14 -34.34
C ILE A 186 -28.97 -20.83 -35.11
N PRO A 187 -28.81 -19.71 -34.41
CA PRO A 187 -28.55 -18.42 -35.03
C PRO A 187 -27.07 -18.28 -35.40
N LYS A 188 -26.78 -17.53 -36.47
CA LYS A 188 -25.40 -17.23 -36.89
C LYS A 188 -24.73 -16.25 -35.94
N GLY A 189 -23.43 -16.46 -35.67
CA GLY A 189 -22.60 -15.57 -34.86
C GLY A 189 -23.01 -15.48 -33.37
N LEU A 190 -22.10 -14.98 -32.54
CA LEU A 190 -22.33 -14.88 -31.08
C LEU A 190 -23.53 -13.99 -30.72
N GLY A 191 -23.67 -12.84 -31.39
CA GLY A 191 -24.80 -11.93 -31.15
C GLY A 191 -26.15 -12.61 -31.36
N GLY A 192 -26.27 -13.46 -32.38
CA GLY A 192 -27.47 -14.26 -32.62
C GLY A 192 -27.77 -15.24 -31.47
N ILE A 193 -26.75 -15.91 -30.93
CA ILE A 193 -26.90 -16.79 -29.76
C ILE A 193 -27.39 -15.99 -28.56
N TYR A 194 -26.78 -14.84 -28.27
CA TYR A 194 -27.16 -13.99 -27.15
C TYR A 194 -28.60 -13.48 -27.29
N GLN A 195 -29.02 -13.04 -28.48
CA GLN A 195 -30.41 -12.66 -28.76
C GLN A 195 -31.38 -13.82 -28.50
N ARG A 196 -31.04 -15.03 -28.95
CA ARG A 196 -31.87 -16.22 -28.74
C ARG A 196 -32.04 -16.53 -27.25
N LEU A 197 -30.95 -16.49 -26.48
CA LEU A 197 -30.97 -16.72 -25.03
C LEU A 197 -31.86 -15.69 -24.33
N LEU A 198 -31.66 -14.39 -24.61
CA LEU A 198 -32.43 -13.33 -23.97
C LEU A 198 -33.92 -13.38 -24.34
N ARG A 199 -34.28 -13.80 -25.56
CA ARG A 199 -35.68 -13.98 -25.97
C ARG A 199 -36.38 -15.08 -25.18
N GLN A 200 -35.66 -16.15 -24.84
CA GLN A 200 -36.16 -17.31 -24.09
C GLN A 200 -36.30 -17.04 -22.58
N VAL A 201 -35.76 -15.93 -22.06
CA VAL A 201 -35.97 -15.53 -20.67
C VAL A 201 -37.44 -15.20 -20.44
N ASP A 202 -38.10 -15.90 -19.51
CA ASP A 202 -39.50 -15.68 -19.19
C ASP A 202 -39.73 -14.30 -18.55
N ASP A 203 -38.99 -13.99 -17.48
CA ASP A 203 -39.08 -12.73 -16.73
C ASP A 203 -37.89 -11.80 -17.05
N LYS A 204 -38.01 -11.07 -18.15
CA LYS A 204 -36.97 -10.16 -18.63
C LYS A 204 -36.82 -8.93 -17.73
N GLU A 205 -37.93 -8.45 -17.16
CA GLU A 205 -37.94 -7.27 -16.29
C GLU A 205 -37.17 -7.53 -14.99
N ALA A 206 -37.24 -8.74 -14.44
CA ALA A 206 -36.46 -9.12 -13.27
C ALA A 206 -34.98 -9.37 -13.58
N LEU A 207 -34.64 -9.89 -14.76
CA LEU A 207 -33.24 -10.18 -15.14
C LEU A 207 -32.45 -8.92 -15.53
N ALA A 208 -33.09 -7.93 -16.14
CA ALA A 208 -32.41 -6.76 -16.69
C ALA A 208 -31.58 -5.98 -15.64
N PRO A 209 -32.09 -5.64 -14.44
CA PRO A 209 -31.31 -4.96 -13.41
C PRO A 209 -30.08 -5.74 -12.94
N ILE A 210 -30.19 -7.08 -12.89
CA ILE A 210 -29.09 -7.96 -12.49
C ILE A 210 -27.98 -7.90 -13.54
N LEU A 211 -28.33 -8.06 -14.82
CA LEU A 211 -27.35 -8.00 -15.90
C LEU A 211 -26.72 -6.62 -16.05
N GLN A 212 -27.45 -5.53 -15.78
CA GLN A 212 -26.88 -4.18 -15.77
C GLN A 212 -25.70 -4.07 -14.80
N TRP A 213 -25.84 -4.62 -13.59
CA TRP A 213 -24.76 -4.67 -12.61
C TRP A 213 -23.65 -5.64 -12.99
N VAL A 214 -23.97 -6.84 -13.48
CA VAL A 214 -22.95 -7.82 -13.90
C VAL A 214 -22.08 -7.28 -15.04
N VAL A 215 -22.67 -6.51 -15.95
CA VAL A 215 -21.98 -5.98 -17.13
C VAL A 215 -21.22 -4.69 -16.85
N LEU A 216 -21.81 -3.75 -16.10
CA LEU A 216 -21.27 -2.40 -15.96
C LEU A 216 -20.55 -2.13 -14.63
N ALA A 217 -20.58 -3.07 -13.67
CA ALA A 217 -19.85 -2.89 -12.42
C ALA A 217 -18.33 -2.81 -12.67
N ALA A 218 -17.68 -1.84 -12.03
CA ALA A 218 -16.23 -1.67 -12.03
C ALA A 218 -15.42 -2.89 -11.53
N ARG A 219 -16.08 -3.83 -10.81
CA ARG A 219 -15.53 -5.14 -10.47
C ARG A 219 -16.65 -6.18 -10.37
N PRO A 220 -16.34 -7.48 -10.49
CA PRO A 220 -17.29 -8.55 -10.19
C PRO A 220 -17.90 -8.38 -8.79
N LEU A 221 -19.21 -8.59 -8.70
CA LEU A 221 -19.99 -8.48 -7.47
C LEU A 221 -20.29 -9.86 -6.89
N THR A 222 -20.37 -9.93 -5.55
CA THR A 222 -20.90 -11.12 -4.87
C THR A 222 -22.42 -11.23 -5.07
N LEU A 223 -23.02 -12.40 -4.90
CA LEU A 223 -24.47 -12.57 -4.99
C LEU A 223 -25.23 -11.67 -4.00
N LYS A 224 -24.65 -11.44 -2.81
CA LYS A 224 -25.24 -10.53 -1.80
C LYS A 224 -25.18 -9.07 -2.22
N GLU A 225 -24.02 -8.63 -2.72
CA GLU A 225 -23.86 -7.27 -3.26
C GLU A 225 -24.81 -7.05 -4.44
N LEU A 226 -24.88 -8.01 -5.34
CA LEU A 226 -25.73 -7.96 -6.54
C LEU A 226 -27.22 -7.92 -6.18
N ALA A 227 -27.66 -8.67 -5.17
CA ALA A 227 -29.04 -8.62 -4.67
C ALA A 227 -29.42 -7.24 -4.15
N MET A 228 -28.55 -6.65 -3.33
CA MET A 228 -28.77 -5.31 -2.81
C MET A 228 -28.78 -4.27 -3.93
N ALA A 229 -27.79 -4.32 -4.83
CA ALA A 229 -27.64 -3.36 -5.92
C ALA A 229 -28.80 -3.41 -6.93
N ALA A 230 -29.33 -4.61 -7.22
CA ALA A 230 -30.46 -4.81 -8.12
C ALA A 230 -31.82 -4.68 -7.42
N GLY A 231 -31.87 -4.47 -6.10
CA GLY A 231 -33.12 -4.35 -5.33
C GLY A 231 -33.92 -5.64 -5.24
N ILE A 232 -33.26 -6.79 -5.22
CA ILE A 232 -33.90 -8.11 -5.16
C ILE A 232 -34.13 -8.53 -3.70
N GLU A 233 -35.39 -8.71 -3.33
CA GLU A 233 -35.79 -9.18 -2.01
C GLU A 233 -36.01 -10.70 -1.96
N ALA A 234 -36.02 -11.26 -0.75
CA ALA A 234 -36.33 -12.66 -0.53
C ALA A 234 -37.81 -12.94 -0.82
N VAL A 235 -38.09 -14.03 -1.55
CA VAL A 235 -39.47 -14.45 -1.86
C VAL A 235 -39.86 -15.61 -0.95
N GLY A 236 -40.62 -15.31 0.09
CA GLY A 236 -41.04 -16.28 1.11
C GLY A 236 -39.84 -16.83 1.89
N ILE A 237 -39.53 -18.12 1.71
CA ILE A 237 -38.41 -18.82 2.39
C ILE A 237 -37.13 -18.77 1.53
N ILE A 238 -37.23 -18.39 0.25
CA ILE A 238 -36.09 -18.42 -0.69
C ILE A 238 -35.23 -17.16 -0.49
N PRO A 239 -33.94 -17.30 -0.12
CA PRO A 239 -33.04 -16.15 0.00
C PRO A 239 -32.85 -15.42 -1.33
N ALA A 240 -32.64 -14.11 -1.30
CA ALA A 240 -32.41 -13.31 -2.51
C ALA A 240 -31.24 -13.82 -3.37
N THR A 241 -30.18 -14.35 -2.75
CA THR A 241 -29.04 -14.96 -3.47
C THR A 241 -29.44 -16.17 -4.31
N GLU A 242 -30.41 -16.96 -3.85
CA GLU A 242 -30.94 -18.11 -4.57
C GLU A 242 -31.90 -17.69 -5.68
N VAL A 243 -32.66 -16.60 -5.48
CA VAL A 243 -33.47 -15.98 -6.54
C VAL A 243 -32.58 -15.55 -7.70
N ILE A 244 -31.47 -14.87 -7.42
CA ILE A 244 -30.49 -14.44 -8.44
C ILE A 244 -29.87 -15.65 -9.14
N ARG A 245 -29.46 -16.68 -8.39
CA ARG A 245 -28.88 -17.89 -8.98
C ARG A 245 -29.82 -18.54 -9.98
N ARG A 246 -31.13 -18.58 -9.66
CA ARG A 246 -32.17 -19.10 -10.56
C ARG A 246 -32.42 -18.21 -11.77
N GLN A 247 -32.31 -16.89 -11.62
CA GLN A 247 -32.45 -15.96 -12.75
C GLN A 247 -31.23 -16.01 -13.68
N LEU A 248 -30.02 -16.16 -13.12
CA LEU A 248 -28.78 -16.27 -13.88
C LEU A 248 -28.57 -17.64 -14.54
N SER A 249 -29.20 -18.71 -14.05
CA SER A 249 -29.06 -20.06 -14.64
C SER A 249 -29.56 -20.13 -16.09
N VAL A 250 -30.49 -19.26 -16.47
CA VAL A 250 -31.00 -19.13 -17.84
C VAL A 250 -29.96 -18.46 -18.76
N GLY A 251 -29.01 -17.71 -18.18
CA GLY A 251 -27.96 -16.96 -18.89
C GLY A 251 -26.59 -17.65 -18.92
N GLY A 252 -26.51 -18.98 -18.81
CA GLY A 252 -25.25 -19.71 -18.58
C GLY A 252 -24.11 -19.52 -19.62
N LEU A 253 -24.40 -18.93 -20.78
CA LEU A 253 -23.39 -18.56 -21.79
C LEU A 253 -22.95 -17.08 -21.74
N LEU A 254 -23.65 -16.27 -20.93
CA LEU A 254 -23.37 -14.85 -20.70
C LEU A 254 -22.65 -14.66 -19.36
N VAL A 255 -23.07 -15.40 -18.35
CA VAL A 255 -22.66 -15.21 -16.95
C VAL A 255 -22.28 -16.54 -16.32
N LYS A 256 -21.20 -16.56 -15.56
CA LYS A 256 -20.78 -17.69 -14.71
C LYS A 256 -20.73 -17.27 -13.24
N VAL A 257 -21.07 -18.20 -12.35
CA VAL A 257 -20.99 -18.00 -10.90
C VAL A 257 -19.88 -18.89 -10.35
N GLU A 258 -18.80 -18.29 -9.87
CA GLU A 258 -17.68 -19.00 -9.23
C GLU A 258 -17.70 -18.70 -7.73
N GLY A 259 -18.03 -19.71 -6.93
CA GLY A 259 -18.29 -19.54 -5.50
C GLY A 259 -19.52 -18.65 -5.26
N ASP A 260 -19.27 -17.44 -4.74
CA ASP A 260 -20.29 -16.42 -4.47
C ASP A 260 -20.15 -15.18 -5.37
N VAL A 261 -19.23 -15.18 -6.34
CA VAL A 261 -18.95 -14.04 -7.24
C VAL A 261 -19.48 -14.33 -8.63
N VAL A 262 -20.06 -13.31 -9.24
CA VAL A 262 -20.67 -13.37 -10.57
C VAL A 262 -19.75 -12.72 -11.59
N TYR A 263 -19.39 -13.46 -12.63
CA TYR A 263 -18.52 -13.02 -13.73
C TYR A 263 -19.22 -13.07 -15.07
N LEU A 264 -18.86 -12.17 -15.97
CA LEU A 264 -19.10 -12.39 -17.39
C LEU A 264 -18.23 -13.55 -17.89
N VAL A 265 -18.78 -14.34 -18.80
CA VAL A 265 -18.04 -15.45 -19.42
C VAL A 265 -16.96 -14.91 -20.36
N HIS A 266 -17.24 -13.82 -21.07
CA HIS A 266 -16.34 -13.22 -22.05
C HIS A 266 -16.70 -11.73 -22.30
N GLU A 267 -15.72 -10.89 -22.67
CA GLU A 267 -15.94 -9.45 -22.93
C GLU A 267 -16.91 -9.20 -24.10
N SER A 268 -16.98 -10.11 -25.08
CA SER A 268 -17.96 -10.06 -26.17
C SER A 268 -19.41 -9.99 -25.69
N ALA A 269 -19.73 -10.50 -24.50
CA ALA A 269 -21.06 -10.36 -23.92
C ALA A 269 -21.33 -8.92 -23.49
N LYS A 270 -20.34 -8.24 -22.90
CA LYS A 270 -20.44 -6.83 -22.52
C LYS A 270 -20.58 -5.94 -23.76
N GLU A 271 -19.79 -6.18 -24.79
CA GLU A 271 -19.90 -5.47 -26.08
C GLU A 271 -21.29 -5.65 -26.71
N PHE A 272 -21.84 -6.87 -26.67
CA PHE A 272 -23.18 -7.13 -27.16
C PHE A 272 -24.23 -6.26 -26.47
N PHE A 273 -24.22 -6.19 -25.13
CA PHE A 273 -25.15 -5.37 -24.35
C PHE A 273 -24.97 -3.86 -24.58
N GLN A 274 -23.79 -3.42 -25.00
CA GLN A 274 -23.46 -2.02 -25.30
C GLN A 274 -23.65 -1.63 -26.78
N SER A 275 -24.08 -2.58 -27.62
CA SER A 275 -24.25 -2.39 -29.07
C SER A 275 -25.72 -2.36 -29.50
N ASP A 276 -25.99 -1.87 -30.70
CA ASP A 276 -27.33 -1.92 -31.30
C ASP A 276 -27.84 -3.36 -31.55
N GLN A 277 -27.00 -4.38 -31.42
CA GLN A 277 -27.42 -5.78 -31.59
C GLN A 277 -28.45 -6.24 -30.55
N VAL A 278 -28.47 -5.62 -29.37
CA VAL A 278 -29.49 -5.88 -28.34
C VAL A 278 -30.69 -4.94 -28.45
N ASN A 279 -30.59 -3.88 -29.26
CA ASN A 279 -31.66 -2.89 -29.50
C ASN A 279 -32.70 -3.40 -30.50
N ILE A 280 -33.33 -4.54 -30.17
CA ILE A 280 -34.33 -5.21 -30.99
C ILE A 280 -35.58 -5.43 -30.14
N LYS A 281 -36.75 -5.23 -30.75
CA LYS A 281 -38.05 -5.38 -30.10
C LYS A 281 -38.13 -6.65 -29.24
N GLY A 282 -38.35 -6.46 -27.94
CA GLY A 282 -38.57 -7.53 -26.97
C GLY A 282 -37.35 -7.90 -26.13
N ILE A 283 -36.16 -7.37 -26.46
CA ILE A 283 -34.94 -7.48 -25.64
C ILE A 283 -34.19 -6.14 -25.52
N ASP A 284 -34.74 -5.06 -26.06
CA ASP A 284 -34.19 -3.70 -26.05
C ASP A 284 -33.95 -3.14 -24.65
N MET A 285 -34.68 -3.62 -23.64
CA MET A 285 -34.46 -3.28 -22.23
C MET A 285 -33.07 -3.68 -21.68
N PHE A 286 -32.39 -4.62 -22.35
CA PHE A 286 -31.04 -5.04 -22.01
C PHE A 286 -29.95 -4.17 -22.66
N HIS A 287 -30.31 -3.17 -23.45
CA HIS A 287 -29.36 -2.20 -23.99
C HIS A 287 -28.76 -1.34 -22.87
N MET A 288 -27.43 -1.30 -22.80
CA MET A 288 -26.69 -0.68 -21.72
C MET A 288 -25.82 0.45 -22.24
N GLY A 289 -25.99 1.65 -21.68
CA GLY A 289 -25.22 2.82 -22.09
C GLY A 289 -25.10 3.84 -20.97
N GLN A 290 -24.96 5.11 -21.36
CA GLN A 290 -24.76 6.21 -20.40
C GLN A 290 -25.94 6.35 -19.42
N GLU A 291 -27.18 6.15 -19.89
CA GLU A 291 -28.37 6.20 -19.03
C GLU A 291 -28.39 5.06 -18.00
N THR A 292 -27.86 3.90 -18.36
CA THR A 292 -27.69 2.77 -17.43
C THR A 292 -26.68 3.14 -16.36
N HIS A 293 -25.51 3.67 -16.73
CA HIS A 293 -24.54 4.18 -15.75
C HIS A 293 -25.11 5.26 -14.83
N ARG A 294 -26.01 6.12 -15.35
CA ARG A 294 -26.72 7.11 -14.52
C ARG A 294 -27.56 6.43 -13.44
N LYS A 295 -28.30 5.37 -13.78
CA LYS A 295 -29.07 4.57 -12.81
C LYS A 295 -28.17 3.92 -11.77
N LEU A 296 -27.07 3.28 -12.20
CA LEU A 296 -26.11 2.64 -11.29
C LEU A 296 -25.50 3.66 -10.32
N MET A 297 -25.12 4.84 -10.81
CA MET A 297 -24.64 5.95 -9.99
C MET A 297 -25.70 6.39 -8.98
N GLN A 298 -26.96 6.57 -9.39
CA GLN A 298 -28.06 6.96 -8.50
C GLN A 298 -28.28 5.93 -7.39
N THR A 299 -28.20 4.64 -7.72
CA THR A 299 -28.27 3.54 -6.76
C THR A 299 -27.11 3.61 -5.78
N CYS A 300 -25.85 3.68 -6.25
CA CYS A 300 -24.71 3.81 -5.35
C CYS A 300 -24.86 5.01 -4.40
N LEU A 301 -25.25 6.19 -4.92
CA LEU A 301 -25.46 7.38 -4.10
C LEU A 301 -26.60 7.18 -3.09
N ALA A 302 -27.66 6.45 -3.41
CA ALA A 302 -28.74 6.15 -2.47
C ALA A 302 -28.26 5.27 -1.30
N HIS A 303 -27.43 4.26 -1.60
CA HIS A 303 -26.81 3.42 -0.57
C HIS A 303 -25.83 4.22 0.30
N VAL A 304 -25.00 5.07 -0.31
CA VAL A 304 -24.11 5.99 0.42
C VAL A 304 -24.91 6.94 1.32
N GLU A 305 -25.98 7.53 0.82
CA GLU A 305 -26.82 8.45 1.59
C GLU A 305 -27.53 7.77 2.77
N CYS A 306 -28.01 6.55 2.56
CA CYS A 306 -28.64 5.75 3.62
C CYS A 306 -27.60 5.31 4.67
N GLY A 307 -26.47 4.78 4.22
CA GLY A 307 -25.43 4.19 5.06
C GLY A 307 -24.71 5.22 5.94
N TYR A 308 -24.38 6.39 5.40
CA TYR A 308 -23.70 7.47 6.16
C TYR A 308 -24.65 8.54 6.71
N GLY A 309 -25.93 8.51 6.35
CA GLY A 309 -26.94 9.47 6.82
C GLY A 309 -27.64 9.09 8.12
N ASN A 310 -27.65 7.80 8.48
CA ASN A 310 -28.29 7.30 9.70
C ASN A 310 -27.23 6.79 10.68
N SER A 311 -27.26 7.28 11.92
CA SER A 311 -26.32 6.87 13.00
C SER A 311 -26.56 5.45 13.54
N SER A 312 -27.47 4.69 12.95
CA SER A 312 -27.84 3.34 13.34
C SER A 312 -27.48 2.35 12.23
N THR A 313 -26.38 1.63 12.47
CA THR A 313 -25.89 0.39 11.83
C THR A 313 -25.38 0.47 10.38
N PRO A 314 -24.09 0.81 10.18
CA PRO A 314 -23.36 0.61 8.92
C PRO A 314 -23.20 -0.88 8.52
N ASP A 315 -23.36 -1.81 9.46
CA ASP A 315 -23.01 -3.24 9.32
C ASP A 315 -24.00 -4.12 8.54
N ARG A 316 -25.06 -3.57 7.94
CA ARG A 316 -26.11 -4.37 7.25
C ARG A 316 -26.14 -4.27 5.74
N ASP A 317 -25.40 -3.35 5.12
CA ASP A 317 -25.41 -3.19 3.68
C ASP A 317 -24.11 -3.75 3.04
N PRO A 318 -24.14 -4.99 2.51
CA PRO A 318 -22.97 -5.58 1.88
C PRO A 318 -22.53 -4.83 0.61
N PHE A 319 -23.39 -4.01 0.01
CA PHE A 319 -23.09 -3.24 -1.19
C PHE A 319 -22.49 -1.86 -0.91
N LEU A 320 -22.59 -1.35 0.32
CA LEU A 320 -22.13 -0.02 0.69
C LEU A 320 -20.65 0.20 0.37
N SER A 321 -19.79 -0.80 0.61
CA SER A 321 -18.35 -0.70 0.31
C SER A 321 -18.10 -0.44 -1.19
N TYR A 322 -18.76 -1.22 -2.06
CA TYR A 322 -18.72 -1.01 -3.49
C TYR A 322 -19.28 0.36 -3.87
N ALA A 323 -20.47 0.69 -3.38
CA ALA A 323 -21.14 1.95 -3.67
C ALA A 323 -20.26 3.15 -3.31
N SER A 324 -19.64 3.13 -2.13
CA SER A 324 -18.75 4.16 -1.64
C SER A 324 -17.52 4.35 -2.52
N GLN A 325 -16.98 3.27 -3.07
CA GLN A 325 -15.74 3.31 -3.85
C GLN A 325 -15.97 3.62 -5.33
N TYR A 326 -17.04 3.10 -5.94
CA TYR A 326 -17.20 3.06 -7.41
C TYR A 326 -18.33 3.93 -7.97
N TRP A 327 -19.11 4.63 -7.13
CA TRP A 327 -20.04 5.64 -7.65
C TRP A 327 -19.37 6.69 -8.57
N PRO A 328 -18.11 7.13 -8.34
CA PRO A 328 -17.45 8.09 -9.23
C PRO A 328 -17.23 7.55 -10.65
N VAL A 329 -16.98 6.24 -10.79
CA VAL A 329 -16.77 5.58 -12.09
C VAL A 329 -18.06 5.62 -12.90
N HIS A 330 -19.19 5.25 -12.28
CA HIS A 330 -20.49 5.35 -12.94
C HIS A 330 -20.89 6.79 -13.25
N PHE A 331 -20.57 7.73 -12.35
CA PHE A 331 -20.78 9.16 -12.58
C PHE A 331 -20.02 9.64 -13.83
N HIS A 332 -18.77 9.20 -14.01
CA HIS A 332 -17.96 9.55 -15.17
C HIS A 332 -18.59 9.06 -16.49
N HIS A 333 -19.02 7.80 -16.55
CA HIS A 333 -19.67 7.27 -17.76
C HIS A 333 -21.05 7.86 -18.04
N ALA A 334 -21.76 8.32 -17.01
CA ALA A 334 -23.08 8.93 -17.13
C ALA A 334 -23.04 10.43 -17.46
N ILE A 335 -21.85 11.03 -17.60
CA ILE A 335 -21.67 12.47 -17.45
C ILE A 335 -22.47 13.34 -18.43
N HIS A 336 -22.72 12.84 -19.65
CA HIS A 336 -23.48 13.57 -20.67
C HIS A 336 -25.00 13.46 -20.52
N VAL A 337 -25.49 12.50 -19.72
CA VAL A 337 -26.93 12.28 -19.47
C VAL A 337 -27.36 12.67 -18.05
N ILE A 338 -26.42 13.06 -17.19
CA ILE A 338 -26.72 13.55 -15.84
C ILE A 338 -27.50 14.86 -15.93
N ASP A 339 -28.74 14.82 -15.44
CA ASP A 339 -29.48 16.02 -15.11
C ASP A 339 -28.88 16.60 -13.83
N SER A 340 -27.96 17.51 -14.09
CA SER A 340 -27.35 18.35 -13.12
C SER A 340 -28.39 18.91 -12.11
N ALA A 341 -29.50 19.49 -12.55
CA ALA A 341 -30.47 20.16 -11.67
C ALA A 341 -30.94 19.25 -10.53
N THR A 342 -31.24 17.99 -10.85
CA THR A 342 -31.71 17.00 -9.87
C THR A 342 -30.57 16.31 -9.14
N GLU A 343 -29.56 15.80 -9.82
CA GLU A 343 -28.54 14.93 -9.20
C GLU A 343 -27.65 15.66 -8.20
N LEU A 344 -27.22 16.89 -8.50
CA LEU A 344 -26.39 17.65 -7.56
C LEU A 344 -27.19 18.34 -6.44
N SER A 345 -28.53 18.20 -6.44
CA SER A 345 -29.38 18.67 -5.34
C SER A 345 -29.48 17.67 -4.17
N ARG A 346 -28.99 16.44 -4.40
CA ARG A 346 -29.01 15.34 -3.44
C ARG A 346 -28.30 15.70 -2.13
N PRO A 347 -28.75 15.18 -0.98
CA PRO A 347 -28.12 15.39 0.32
C PRO A 347 -26.60 15.21 0.33
N PHE A 348 -26.06 14.24 -0.41
CA PHE A 348 -24.63 14.01 -0.54
C PHE A 348 -23.85 15.23 -1.06
N PHE A 349 -24.38 15.94 -2.07
CA PHE A 349 -23.70 17.06 -2.73
C PHE A 349 -23.97 18.44 -2.10
N ARG A 350 -24.49 18.50 -0.87
CA ARG A 350 -24.67 19.77 -0.15
C ARG A 350 -23.35 20.21 0.49
N VAL A 351 -23.07 21.52 0.45
CA VAL A 351 -21.79 22.13 0.90
C VAL A 351 -21.41 21.83 2.37
N ASN A 352 -22.37 21.40 3.20
CA ASN A 352 -22.15 20.99 4.60
C ASN A 352 -22.83 19.65 4.92
N SER A 353 -22.82 18.70 4.00
CA SER A 353 -23.46 17.40 4.22
C SER A 353 -22.70 16.57 5.27
N PRO A 354 -23.36 16.09 6.33
CA PRO A 354 -22.74 15.15 7.27
C PRO A 354 -22.43 13.82 6.56
N ILE A 355 -23.29 13.40 5.62
CA ILE A 355 -23.12 12.19 4.80
C ILE A 355 -21.79 12.28 4.02
N TRP A 356 -21.57 13.40 3.34
CA TRP A 356 -20.31 13.69 2.66
C TRP A 356 -19.10 13.57 3.60
N THR A 357 -19.22 14.17 4.78
CA THR A 357 -18.11 14.25 5.74
C THR A 357 -17.74 12.87 6.28
N GLU A 358 -18.72 12.01 6.57
CA GLU A 358 -18.49 10.64 7.02
C GLU A 358 -18.04 9.72 5.88
N TRP A 359 -18.67 9.80 4.71
CA TRP A 359 -18.23 9.07 3.52
C TRP A 359 -16.79 9.38 3.18
N LEU A 360 -16.39 10.66 3.20
CA LEU A 360 -15.03 11.07 2.84
C LEU A 360 -13.99 10.45 3.79
N LYS A 361 -14.28 10.31 5.08
CA LYS A 361 -13.36 9.63 6.01
C LYS A 361 -13.14 8.18 5.60
N VAL A 362 -14.24 7.44 5.37
CA VAL A 362 -14.18 6.02 5.02
C VAL A 362 -13.55 5.81 3.64
N TYR A 363 -13.98 6.59 2.64
CA TYR A 363 -13.41 6.56 1.29
C TYR A 363 -11.90 6.86 1.33
N TRP A 364 -11.47 7.85 2.12
CA TRP A 364 -10.06 8.22 2.21
C TRP A 364 -9.21 7.21 2.97
N GLU A 365 -9.72 6.59 4.03
CA GLU A 365 -9.06 5.46 4.70
C GLU A 365 -8.80 4.32 3.71
N GLN A 366 -9.83 3.97 2.94
CA GLN A 366 -9.76 2.94 1.89
C GLN A 366 -8.87 3.33 0.70
N GLU A 367 -8.67 4.62 0.41
CA GLU A 367 -7.80 5.14 -0.64
C GLU A 367 -6.34 5.37 -0.20
N LYS A 368 -6.06 5.65 1.09
CA LYS A 368 -4.72 6.09 1.57
C LYS A 368 -4.19 5.44 2.86
N ASN A 369 -4.74 4.28 3.27
CA ASN A 369 -4.20 3.36 4.30
C ASN A 369 -4.34 3.82 5.76
N GLY A 370 -4.99 4.97 6.02
CA GLY A 370 -5.24 5.44 7.38
C GLY A 370 -4.81 6.88 7.65
N GLY A 371 -4.20 7.58 6.68
CA GLY A 371 -3.92 9.01 6.80
C GLY A 371 -5.18 9.86 7.02
N SER A 372 -5.09 10.92 7.84
CA SER A 372 -6.23 11.82 8.09
C SER A 372 -6.78 12.41 6.79
N PRO A 373 -8.09 12.36 6.55
CA PRO A 373 -8.67 12.86 5.32
C PRO A 373 -8.44 14.37 5.18
N PRO A 374 -8.09 14.85 3.97
CA PRO A 374 -8.05 16.27 3.71
C PRO A 374 -9.44 16.89 3.86
N THR A 375 -9.50 18.15 4.28
CA THR A 375 -10.78 18.87 4.34
C THR A 375 -11.20 19.28 2.93
N PHE A 376 -11.80 18.35 2.18
CA PHE A 376 -12.24 18.57 0.80
C PHE A 376 -13.53 19.39 0.73
N THR A 377 -13.53 20.35 -0.20
CA THR A 377 -14.79 20.84 -0.79
C THR A 377 -15.20 19.92 -1.94
N LEU A 378 -16.44 20.00 -2.39
CA LEU A 378 -16.89 19.26 -3.58
C LEU A 378 -16.02 19.55 -4.82
N LEU A 379 -15.55 20.80 -4.97
CA LEU A 379 -14.61 21.13 -6.05
C LEU A 379 -13.23 20.47 -5.92
N HIS A 380 -12.74 20.21 -4.70
CA HIS A 380 -11.51 19.43 -4.51
C HIS A 380 -11.71 18.00 -4.99
N LEU A 381 -12.85 17.38 -4.66
CA LEU A 381 -13.15 16.03 -5.12
C LEU A 381 -13.34 15.97 -6.64
N ALA A 382 -14.11 16.89 -7.22
CA ALA A 382 -14.27 16.96 -8.67
C ALA A 382 -12.90 17.09 -9.36
N ALA A 383 -12.01 17.92 -8.81
CA ALA A 383 -10.64 18.06 -9.30
C ALA A 383 -9.78 16.79 -9.11
N TYR A 384 -9.91 16.11 -7.97
CA TYR A 384 -9.24 14.84 -7.68
C TYR A 384 -9.64 13.74 -8.67
N LEU A 385 -10.92 13.65 -8.99
CA LEU A 385 -11.50 12.67 -9.90
C LEU A 385 -11.43 13.06 -11.38
N GLY A 386 -10.90 14.25 -11.71
CA GLY A 386 -10.84 14.74 -13.09
C GLY A 386 -12.21 15.07 -13.70
N ASN A 387 -13.25 15.29 -12.90
CA ASN A 387 -14.62 15.44 -13.38
C ASN A 387 -14.97 16.87 -13.86
N VAL A 388 -14.61 17.19 -15.10
CA VAL A 388 -14.70 18.54 -15.68
C VAL A 388 -16.14 19.09 -15.72
N PRO A 389 -17.16 18.38 -16.21
CA PRO A 389 -18.55 18.83 -16.18
C PRO A 389 -19.08 19.17 -14.78
N TRP A 390 -18.76 18.34 -13.77
CA TRP A 390 -19.16 18.63 -12.40
C TRP A 390 -18.48 19.88 -11.87
N ALA A 391 -17.16 20.02 -12.09
CA ALA A 391 -16.42 21.21 -11.71
C ALA A 391 -16.96 22.48 -12.39
N LYS A 392 -17.28 22.44 -13.70
CA LYS A 392 -17.90 23.56 -14.44
C LYS A 392 -19.15 24.06 -13.73
N ARG A 393 -20.02 23.15 -13.29
CA ARG A 393 -21.25 23.52 -12.59
C ARG A 393 -21.02 24.05 -11.17
N LEU A 394 -20.09 23.44 -10.43
CA LEU A 394 -19.70 23.93 -9.11
C LEU A 394 -19.12 25.35 -9.21
N LEU A 395 -18.34 25.65 -10.24
CA LEU A 395 -17.77 26.98 -10.47
C LEU A 395 -18.85 28.00 -10.85
N GLY A 396 -19.84 27.60 -11.67
CA GLY A 396 -20.96 28.48 -12.04
C GLY A 396 -21.89 28.83 -10.86
N THR A 397 -22.03 27.95 -9.88
CA THR A 397 -22.89 28.15 -8.70
C THR A 397 -22.14 28.69 -7.48
N HIS A 398 -20.87 28.34 -7.33
CA HIS A 398 -20.05 28.59 -6.14
C HIS A 398 -18.61 28.99 -6.51
N ALA A 399 -18.43 30.05 -7.30
CA ALA A 399 -17.13 30.53 -7.77
C ALA A 399 -16.05 30.68 -6.66
N ARG A 400 -16.45 30.98 -5.42
CA ARG A 400 -15.53 31.08 -4.26
C ARG A 400 -14.81 29.78 -3.89
N LEU A 401 -15.27 28.61 -4.38
CA LEU A 401 -14.62 27.33 -4.11
C LEU A 401 -13.25 27.22 -4.79
N ILE A 402 -13.00 27.98 -5.85
CA ILE A 402 -11.79 27.87 -6.67
C ILE A 402 -10.49 28.19 -5.91
N SER A 403 -10.57 29.06 -4.89
CA SER A 403 -9.42 29.48 -4.08
C SER A 403 -9.38 28.83 -2.69
N ARG A 404 -10.38 27.98 -2.35
CA ARG A 404 -10.42 27.29 -1.05
C ARG A 404 -9.23 26.36 -0.94
N LYS A 405 -8.64 26.32 0.25
CA LYS A 405 -7.53 25.44 0.58
C LYS A 405 -8.00 24.35 1.54
N ASP A 406 -7.49 23.15 1.36
CA ASP A 406 -7.61 22.09 2.36
C ASP A 406 -6.72 22.38 3.59
N ASN A 407 -6.77 21.50 4.59
CA ASN A 407 -5.95 21.51 5.80
C ASN A 407 -4.43 21.37 5.54
N TYR A 408 -3.98 21.21 4.30
CA TYR A 408 -2.58 21.21 3.88
C TYR A 408 -2.21 22.40 3.00
N GLY A 409 -3.13 23.34 2.82
CA GLY A 409 -2.92 24.53 1.99
C GLY A 409 -3.07 24.27 0.48
N ARG A 410 -3.56 23.09 0.08
CA ARG A 410 -3.71 22.68 -1.32
C ARG A 410 -5.05 23.16 -1.86
N THR A 411 -5.06 23.62 -3.10
CA THR A 411 -6.26 24.11 -3.81
C THR A 411 -6.86 23.03 -4.72
N PRO A 412 -8.06 23.21 -5.29
CA PRO A 412 -8.55 22.32 -6.34
C PRO A 412 -7.58 22.16 -7.51
N LEU A 413 -6.89 23.25 -7.90
CA LEU A 413 -5.85 23.20 -8.94
C LEU A 413 -4.72 22.23 -8.58
N TYR A 414 -4.28 22.21 -7.31
CA TYR A 414 -3.29 21.23 -6.85
C TYR A 414 -3.75 19.80 -7.16
N TRP A 415 -5.00 19.46 -6.81
CA TRP A 415 -5.50 18.09 -6.96
C TRP A 415 -5.70 17.68 -8.42
N ALA A 416 -6.16 18.60 -9.26
CA ALA A 416 -6.22 18.38 -10.71
C ALA A 416 -4.83 18.11 -11.30
N VAL A 417 -3.83 18.91 -10.91
CA VAL A 417 -2.44 18.74 -11.37
C VAL A 417 -1.83 17.45 -10.85
N ASN A 418 -2.06 17.12 -9.58
CA ASN A 418 -1.58 15.89 -8.96
C ASN A 418 -2.19 14.64 -9.61
N GLY A 419 -3.45 14.72 -10.04
CA GLY A 419 -4.13 13.65 -10.78
C GLY A 419 -3.75 13.58 -12.26
N GLY A 420 -3.01 14.56 -12.80
CA GLY A 420 -2.68 14.63 -14.23
C GLY A 420 -3.84 15.06 -15.12
N HIS A 421 -4.94 15.54 -14.55
CA HIS A 421 -6.20 15.83 -15.26
C HIS A 421 -6.10 17.13 -16.07
N GLN A 422 -5.47 17.09 -17.25
CA GLN A 422 -5.18 18.27 -18.07
C GLN A 422 -6.42 19.15 -18.32
N GLU A 423 -7.54 18.57 -18.78
CA GLU A 423 -8.76 19.32 -19.06
C GLU A 423 -9.34 20.02 -17.81
N MET A 424 -9.18 19.40 -16.64
CA MET A 424 -9.56 20.00 -15.36
C MET A 424 -8.63 21.15 -14.96
N VAL A 425 -7.33 21.00 -15.21
CA VAL A 425 -6.33 22.06 -14.97
C VAL A 425 -6.68 23.28 -15.82
N GLU A 426 -6.91 23.09 -17.13
CA GLU A 426 -7.33 24.16 -18.04
C GLU A 426 -8.63 24.82 -17.57
N LEU A 427 -9.64 24.03 -17.20
CA LEU A 427 -10.91 24.56 -16.68
C LEU A 427 -10.69 25.49 -15.48
N LEU A 428 -9.93 25.02 -14.48
CA LEU A 428 -9.71 25.76 -13.25
C LEU A 428 -8.91 27.04 -13.50
N LEU A 429 -7.88 26.99 -14.35
CA LEU A 429 -7.09 28.17 -14.71
C LEU A 429 -7.94 29.21 -15.45
N ASN A 430 -8.77 28.77 -16.41
CA ASN A 430 -9.70 29.63 -17.14
C ASN A 430 -10.75 30.30 -16.24
N HIS A 431 -11.07 29.70 -15.09
CA HIS A 431 -11.98 30.29 -14.09
C HIS A 431 -11.25 31.13 -13.02
N GLY A 432 -9.95 31.42 -13.20
CA GLY A 432 -9.18 32.29 -12.33
C GLY A 432 -8.47 31.60 -11.17
N ALA A 433 -8.23 30.29 -11.24
CA ALA A 433 -7.39 29.62 -10.25
C ALA A 433 -5.97 30.21 -10.24
N HIS A 434 -5.45 30.54 -9.05
CA HIS A 434 -4.11 31.11 -8.94
C HIS A 434 -3.02 30.04 -9.16
N VAL A 435 -2.42 30.07 -10.35
CA VAL A 435 -1.39 29.11 -10.80
C VAL A 435 -0.14 29.05 -9.90
N ASN A 436 0.22 30.18 -9.27
CA ASN A 436 1.44 30.33 -8.48
C ASN A 436 1.22 30.18 -6.97
N PHE A 437 0.04 29.73 -6.53
CA PHE A 437 -0.18 29.45 -5.10
C PHE A 437 0.72 28.33 -4.62
N LYS A 438 1.27 28.53 -3.41
CA LYS A 438 2.07 27.57 -2.70
C LYS A 438 1.23 26.82 -1.66
N ASP A 439 1.44 25.51 -1.60
CA ASP A 439 0.95 24.67 -0.50
C ASP A 439 1.80 24.89 0.78
N ARG A 440 1.53 24.11 1.84
CA ARG A 440 2.32 24.21 3.07
C ARG A 440 3.80 23.80 2.91
N SER A 441 4.11 22.98 1.90
CA SER A 441 5.47 22.57 1.51
C SER A 441 6.14 23.55 0.55
N MET A 442 5.57 24.74 0.37
CA MET A 442 6.07 25.79 -0.53
C MET A 442 6.09 25.39 -2.02
N LEU A 443 5.35 24.34 -2.40
CA LEU A 443 5.28 23.85 -3.78
C LEU A 443 4.17 24.56 -4.54
N THR A 444 4.49 24.99 -5.76
CA THR A 444 3.51 25.50 -6.74
C THR A 444 2.95 24.36 -7.58
N ALA A 445 1.85 24.61 -8.28
CA ALA A 445 1.30 23.67 -9.26
C ALA A 445 2.37 23.16 -10.26
N LEU A 446 3.28 24.02 -10.70
CA LEU A 446 4.36 23.63 -11.61
C LEU A 446 5.33 22.62 -10.98
N HIS A 447 5.66 22.74 -9.69
CA HIS A 447 6.47 21.73 -9.00
C HIS A 447 5.76 20.38 -8.96
N ILE A 448 4.44 20.38 -8.70
CA ILE A 448 3.64 19.16 -8.63
C ILE A 448 3.53 18.49 -10.00
N ALA A 449 3.31 19.25 -11.07
CA ALA A 449 3.26 18.72 -12.43
C ALA A 449 4.59 18.07 -12.87
N VAL A 450 5.72 18.69 -12.52
CA VAL A 450 7.06 18.13 -12.77
C VAL A 450 7.26 16.83 -11.99
N LEU A 451 6.88 16.79 -10.71
CA LEU A 451 6.97 15.56 -9.90
C LEU A 451 6.05 14.45 -10.44
N GLY A 452 4.86 14.81 -10.91
CA GLY A 452 3.92 13.91 -11.56
C GLY A 452 4.36 13.43 -12.93
N GLN A 453 5.45 13.97 -13.49
CA GLN A 453 5.96 13.70 -14.84
C GLN A 453 4.93 13.97 -15.96
N ASN A 454 3.98 14.87 -15.72
CA ASN A 454 2.91 15.19 -16.67
C ASN A 454 3.32 16.38 -17.54
N ARG A 455 4.04 16.13 -18.63
CA ARG A 455 4.55 17.19 -19.54
C ARG A 455 3.44 18.10 -20.07
N ASP A 456 2.30 17.53 -20.44
CA ASP A 456 1.20 18.30 -21.02
C ASP A 456 0.60 19.26 -19.97
N VAL A 457 0.49 18.83 -18.71
CA VAL A 457 0.10 19.70 -17.58
C VAL A 457 1.16 20.76 -17.29
N VAL A 458 2.46 20.43 -17.37
CA VAL A 458 3.55 21.41 -17.25
C VAL A 458 3.39 22.51 -18.29
N ARG A 459 3.13 22.15 -19.55
CA ARG A 459 2.91 23.09 -20.64
C ARG A 459 1.73 24.01 -20.38
N VAL A 460 0.56 23.44 -20.06
CA VAL A 460 -0.66 24.22 -19.74
C VAL A 460 -0.40 25.21 -18.61
N LEU A 461 0.31 24.79 -17.55
CA LEU A 461 0.63 25.68 -16.43
C LEU A 461 1.54 26.84 -16.84
N LEU A 462 2.56 26.58 -17.67
CA LEU A 462 3.47 27.61 -18.18
C LEU A 462 2.74 28.60 -19.10
N GLU A 463 1.86 28.12 -19.98
CA GLU A 463 1.01 28.95 -20.84
C GLU A 463 0.10 29.89 -20.03
N HIS A 464 -0.35 29.45 -18.85
CA HIS A 464 -1.17 30.24 -17.93
C HIS A 464 -0.35 31.05 -16.90
N GLY A 465 0.95 31.26 -17.16
CA GLY A 465 1.79 32.17 -16.38
C GLY A 465 2.37 31.57 -15.08
N ALA A 466 2.52 30.24 -15.00
CA ALA A 466 3.30 29.62 -13.95
C ALA A 466 4.73 30.16 -13.95
N HIS A 467 5.25 30.52 -12.77
CA HIS A 467 6.61 31.01 -12.64
C HIS A 467 7.60 29.86 -12.84
N ILE A 468 8.29 29.84 -14.00
CA ILE A 468 9.27 28.81 -14.36
C ILE A 468 10.44 28.70 -13.37
N GLU A 469 10.79 29.83 -12.75
CA GLU A 469 11.82 29.95 -11.69
C GLU A 469 11.20 29.97 -10.28
N ALA A 470 10.00 29.44 -10.10
CA ALA A 470 9.38 29.36 -8.78
C ALA A 470 10.30 28.60 -7.83
N LYS A 471 10.64 29.23 -6.71
CA LYS A 471 11.44 28.58 -5.66
C LYS A 471 10.53 27.84 -4.71
N GLY A 472 10.77 26.55 -4.50
CA GLY A 472 10.18 25.75 -3.45
C GLY A 472 10.73 26.13 -2.08
N GLU A 473 10.85 25.15 -1.20
CA GLU A 473 11.25 25.38 0.18
C GLU A 473 12.76 25.64 0.31
N THR A 474 13.61 24.92 -0.45
CA THR A 474 15.07 25.05 -0.37
C THR A 474 15.67 26.09 -1.33
N GLY A 475 14.88 27.09 -1.73
CA GLY A 475 15.33 28.25 -2.51
C GLY A 475 15.78 27.90 -3.93
N ASP A 476 16.94 28.39 -4.35
CA ASP A 476 17.51 28.18 -5.70
C ASP A 476 17.84 26.70 -5.99
N THR A 477 17.87 25.85 -4.97
CA THR A 477 18.07 24.41 -5.13
C THR A 477 16.76 23.64 -5.32
N ASP A 478 15.63 24.33 -5.42
CA ASP A 478 14.29 23.74 -5.49
C ASP A 478 13.44 24.47 -6.52
N THR A 479 13.88 24.45 -7.78
CA THR A 479 13.13 24.98 -8.92
C THR A 479 12.48 23.85 -9.71
N PRO A 480 11.48 24.12 -10.56
CA PRO A 480 10.93 23.16 -11.50
C PRO A 480 12.01 22.44 -12.32
N LEU A 481 13.03 23.16 -12.80
CA LEU A 481 14.14 22.57 -13.55
C LEU A 481 14.99 21.63 -12.68
N VAL A 482 15.33 22.04 -11.45
CA VAL A 482 16.07 21.17 -10.52
C VAL A 482 15.27 19.90 -10.20
N ARG A 483 13.96 20.01 -10.00
CA ARG A 483 13.10 18.83 -9.78
C ARG A 483 13.04 17.93 -11.01
N ALA A 484 12.95 18.50 -12.21
CA ALA A 484 12.96 17.73 -13.47
C ALA A 484 14.25 16.90 -13.62
N ILE A 485 15.40 17.48 -13.24
CA ILE A 485 16.69 16.79 -13.18
C ILE A 485 16.66 15.68 -12.11
N LEU A 486 16.15 15.96 -10.91
CA LEU A 486 16.09 14.99 -9.81
C LEU A 486 15.18 13.81 -10.11
N VAL A 487 14.08 14.00 -10.83
CA VAL A 487 13.20 12.90 -11.29
C VAL A 487 13.68 12.27 -12.61
N ASN A 488 14.79 12.76 -13.16
CA ASN A 488 15.39 12.32 -14.42
C ASN A 488 14.41 12.34 -15.61
N SER A 489 13.59 13.39 -15.72
CA SER A 489 12.62 13.55 -16.81
C SER A 489 13.24 14.36 -17.95
N ARG A 490 13.57 13.68 -19.04
CA ARG A 490 14.12 14.29 -20.25
C ARG A 490 13.12 15.25 -20.89
N GLU A 491 11.89 14.79 -21.09
CA GLU A 491 10.85 15.50 -21.83
C GLU A 491 10.43 16.80 -21.13
N ILE A 492 10.37 16.79 -19.79
CA ILE A 492 10.05 17.99 -19.01
C ILE A 492 11.25 18.92 -18.90
N THR A 493 12.47 18.38 -18.81
CA THR A 493 13.68 19.19 -18.84
C THR A 493 13.79 19.93 -20.18
N GLU A 494 13.53 19.24 -21.30
CA GLU A 494 13.44 19.83 -22.65
C GLU A 494 12.40 20.95 -22.69
N GLU A 495 11.16 20.69 -22.27
CA GLU A 495 10.08 21.68 -22.26
C GLU A 495 10.45 22.90 -21.41
N LEU A 496 10.96 22.71 -20.19
CA LEU A 496 11.38 23.81 -19.32
C LEU A 496 12.50 24.65 -19.95
N LEU A 497 13.49 24.02 -20.60
CA LEU A 497 14.56 24.73 -21.29
C LEU A 497 14.06 25.51 -22.51
N GLN A 498 13.14 24.93 -23.28
CA GLN A 498 12.49 25.60 -24.41
C GLN A 498 11.69 26.82 -23.95
N GLN A 499 11.03 26.72 -22.79
CA GLN A 499 10.26 27.80 -22.16
C GLN A 499 11.17 28.80 -21.39
N GLY A 500 12.50 28.66 -21.50
CA GLY A 500 13.46 29.64 -21.01
C GLY A 500 13.96 29.44 -19.58
N ALA A 501 13.86 28.23 -19.02
CA ALA A 501 14.39 27.91 -17.70
C ALA A 501 15.91 28.16 -17.64
N ARG A 502 16.34 28.83 -16.58
CA ARG A 502 17.72 29.31 -16.41
C ARG A 502 18.61 28.24 -15.80
N VAL A 503 19.66 27.91 -16.54
CA VAL A 503 20.68 26.93 -16.12
C VAL A 503 21.77 27.59 -15.26
N ASP A 504 22.05 28.87 -15.48
CA ASP A 504 23.04 29.67 -14.74
C ASP A 504 22.69 29.89 -13.27
N LYS A 505 21.41 29.73 -12.91
CA LYS A 505 20.91 29.81 -11.54
C LYS A 505 20.97 28.50 -10.77
N LEU A 506 21.44 27.42 -11.40
CA LEU A 506 21.69 26.17 -10.69
C LEU A 506 22.78 26.40 -9.61
N PRO A 507 22.69 25.73 -8.45
CA PRO A 507 23.62 25.96 -7.34
C PRO A 507 25.10 25.88 -7.74
N SER A 508 25.88 26.90 -7.43
CA SER A 508 27.32 27.03 -7.75
C SER A 508 28.20 25.87 -7.23
N LEU A 509 27.73 25.14 -6.21
CA LEU A 509 28.35 23.92 -5.66
C LEU A 509 28.36 22.71 -6.62
N LEU A 510 27.71 22.81 -7.77
CA LEU A 510 27.69 21.78 -8.80
C LEU A 510 28.97 21.73 -9.65
N GLY A 511 29.93 22.65 -9.47
CA GLY A 511 31.07 22.76 -10.39
C GLY A 511 30.67 23.21 -11.80
N VAL A 512 29.42 23.67 -11.98
CA VAL A 512 28.80 24.08 -13.25
C VAL A 512 29.24 25.49 -13.66
N ALA A 513 30.48 25.85 -13.35
CA ALA A 513 31.10 27.08 -13.86
C ALA A 513 31.32 27.04 -15.40
N SER A 514 30.89 25.99 -16.11
CA SER A 514 30.84 25.96 -17.57
C SER A 514 29.85 24.92 -18.09
N LEU A 515 28.55 25.15 -17.89
CA LEU A 515 27.65 24.98 -19.04
C LEU A 515 27.84 26.23 -19.89
N ARG A 516 28.91 26.24 -20.72
CA ARG A 516 29.20 27.36 -21.62
C ARG A 516 27.96 27.61 -22.48
N GLY A 517 27.62 28.88 -22.61
CA GLY A 517 26.38 29.29 -23.28
C GLY A 517 26.26 28.81 -24.73
N ALA A 518 25.02 28.48 -25.08
CA ALA A 518 24.42 28.53 -26.42
C ALA A 518 24.99 27.68 -27.57
N MET A 519 26.07 26.92 -27.41
CA MET A 519 26.69 26.18 -28.54
C MET A 519 26.39 24.67 -28.60
N ASP A 520 25.78 24.09 -27.57
CA ASP A 520 25.38 22.67 -27.57
C ASP A 520 23.90 22.52 -27.96
N SER A 521 23.58 21.45 -28.70
CA SER A 521 22.20 21.12 -29.06
C SER A 521 21.32 20.98 -27.81
N LEU A 522 20.00 21.23 -27.92
CA LEU A 522 19.07 21.06 -26.80
C LEU A 522 19.23 19.66 -26.16
N ASP A 523 19.42 18.64 -26.99
CA ASP A 523 19.62 17.25 -26.58
C ASP A 523 20.89 17.04 -25.75
N GLU A 524 22.01 17.65 -26.12
CA GLU A 524 23.26 17.59 -25.37
C GLU A 524 23.14 18.29 -24.02
N ARG A 525 22.52 19.48 -24.00
CA ARG A 525 22.27 20.23 -22.76
C ARG A 525 21.40 19.44 -21.80
N VAL A 526 20.34 18.81 -22.29
CA VAL A 526 19.45 17.98 -21.48
C VAL A 526 20.20 16.76 -20.96
N LYS A 527 20.95 16.06 -21.82
CA LYS A 527 21.77 14.91 -21.42
C LYS A 527 22.77 15.27 -20.31
N GLU A 528 23.44 16.41 -20.43
CA GLU A 528 24.39 16.89 -19.42
C GLU A 528 23.67 17.20 -18.10
N LEU A 529 22.57 17.96 -18.14
CA LEU A 529 21.80 18.31 -16.95
C LEU A 529 21.26 17.08 -16.21
N LEU A 530 20.73 16.10 -16.94
CA LEU A 530 20.28 14.84 -16.34
C LEU A 530 21.45 14.03 -15.74
N GLY A 531 22.64 14.11 -16.34
CA GLY A 531 23.87 13.53 -15.79
C GLY A 531 24.30 14.12 -14.45
N LEU A 532 23.79 15.30 -14.08
CA LEU A 532 24.07 15.96 -12.80
C LEU A 532 23.16 15.52 -11.65
N GLN A 533 22.20 14.60 -11.87
CA GLN A 533 21.21 14.20 -10.89
C GLN A 533 21.80 13.89 -9.50
N GLU A 534 22.82 13.03 -9.42
CA GLU A 534 23.45 12.70 -8.14
C GLU A 534 24.22 13.88 -7.53
N GLN A 535 24.83 14.72 -8.36
CA GLN A 535 25.58 15.90 -7.88
C GLN A 535 24.63 16.94 -7.29
N VAL A 536 23.49 17.16 -7.93
CA VAL A 536 22.40 18.02 -7.45
C VAL A 536 21.86 17.53 -6.12
N LEU A 537 21.53 16.24 -6.03
CA LEU A 537 21.07 15.64 -4.77
C LEU A 537 22.13 15.78 -3.67
N ASN A 538 23.39 15.47 -3.98
CA ASN A 538 24.49 15.55 -3.02
C ASN A 538 24.80 17.00 -2.58
N ALA A 539 24.66 17.99 -3.46
CA ALA A 539 24.86 19.40 -3.13
C ALA A 539 23.76 19.90 -2.18
N ARG A 540 22.50 19.57 -2.46
CA ARG A 540 21.34 19.86 -1.59
C ARG A 540 21.48 19.21 -0.23
N PHE A 541 21.89 17.94 -0.23
CA PHE A 541 22.24 17.20 0.96
C PHE A 541 23.31 17.88 1.78
N LYS A 542 24.49 18.16 1.19
CA LYS A 542 25.60 18.82 1.88
C LYS A 542 25.22 20.18 2.46
N ASN A 543 24.45 20.98 1.73
CA ASN A 543 24.00 22.29 2.23
C ASN A 543 23.09 22.13 3.46
N SER A 544 22.12 21.22 3.38
CA SER A 544 21.21 20.92 4.50
C SER A 544 21.97 20.35 5.71
N THR A 545 22.91 19.42 5.48
CA THR A 545 23.75 18.85 6.53
C THR A 545 24.64 19.89 7.19
N ARG A 546 25.17 20.88 6.45
CA ARG A 546 25.95 21.99 7.04
C ARG A 546 25.11 22.83 7.98
N LEU A 547 23.87 23.13 7.61
CA LEU A 547 22.94 23.89 8.45
C LEU A 547 22.63 23.11 9.73
N VAL A 548 22.34 21.82 9.62
CA VAL A 548 22.15 20.92 10.77
C VAL A 548 23.38 20.92 11.66
N ASP A 549 24.58 20.69 11.11
CA ASP A 549 25.82 20.65 11.87
C ASP A 549 26.12 21.98 12.60
N LEU A 550 25.82 23.13 11.97
CA LEU A 550 25.93 24.44 12.61
C LEU A 550 24.98 24.56 13.82
N VAL A 551 23.71 24.18 13.65
CA VAL A 551 22.71 24.18 14.72
C VAL A 551 23.11 23.22 15.84
N THR A 552 23.55 22.00 15.50
CA THR A 552 24.01 21.00 16.45
C THR A 552 25.24 21.48 17.23
N LYS A 553 26.23 22.10 16.58
CA LYS A 553 27.41 22.67 17.26
C LYS A 553 27.00 23.78 18.23
N GLY A 554 26.05 24.62 17.84
CA GLY A 554 25.43 25.60 18.74
C GLY A 554 24.79 24.95 19.97
N LEU A 555 24.03 23.86 19.77
CA LEU A 555 23.42 23.09 20.86
C LEU A 555 24.46 22.42 21.77
N VAL A 556 25.55 21.87 21.23
CA VAL A 556 26.64 21.27 22.03
C VAL A 556 27.31 22.33 22.92
N LEU A 557 27.58 23.53 22.40
CA LEU A 557 28.08 24.65 23.21
C LEU A 557 27.08 25.01 24.32
N SER A 558 25.79 24.95 24.01
CA SER A 558 24.70 25.24 24.94
C SER A 558 24.60 24.23 26.10
N ILE A 559 25.11 22.99 25.95
CA ILE A 559 25.17 22.04 27.08
C ILE A 559 26.06 22.60 28.20
N ARG A 560 27.15 23.29 27.85
CA ARG A 560 28.10 23.90 28.79
C ARG A 560 27.57 25.16 29.46
N ILE A 561 26.61 25.85 28.82
CA ILE A 561 26.06 27.13 29.29
C ILE A 561 24.52 27.03 29.37
N PRO A 562 23.94 26.76 30.55
CA PRO A 562 22.51 26.44 30.70
C PRO A 562 21.54 27.47 30.09
N LEU A 563 21.84 28.76 30.19
CA LEU A 563 21.00 29.85 29.65
C LEU A 563 20.88 29.80 28.12
N ILE A 564 21.97 29.43 27.42
CA ILE A 564 21.98 29.35 25.95
C ILE A 564 21.08 28.20 25.49
N LEU A 565 21.03 27.11 26.25
CA LEU A 565 20.19 25.97 25.91
C LEU A 565 18.70 26.31 26.00
N GLU A 566 18.25 27.04 27.02
CA GLU A 566 16.85 27.46 27.12
C GLU A 566 16.42 28.35 25.95
N LEU A 567 17.27 29.30 25.55
CA LEU A 567 17.06 30.14 24.37
C LEU A 567 17.05 29.32 23.08
N MET A 568 17.94 28.34 22.94
CA MET A 568 17.97 27.44 21.80
C MET A 568 16.76 26.51 21.74
N THR A 569 16.26 26.03 22.88
CA THR A 569 15.02 25.24 22.94
C THR A 569 13.81 26.07 22.52
N LEU A 570 13.73 27.34 22.94
CA LEU A 570 12.70 28.28 22.47
C LEU A 570 12.81 28.56 20.97
N TYR A 571 14.03 28.77 20.48
CA TYR A 571 14.29 28.96 19.06
C TYR A 571 13.88 27.74 18.24
N LEU A 572 14.23 26.52 18.66
CA LEU A 572 13.83 25.30 17.98
C LEU A 572 12.33 25.03 18.06
N LYS A 573 11.66 25.38 19.17
CA LYS A 573 10.19 25.35 19.25
C LYS A 573 9.59 26.28 18.21
N TYR A 574 10.12 27.49 18.07
CA TYR A 574 9.67 28.44 17.05
C TYR A 574 9.96 27.96 15.63
N LEU A 575 11.15 27.42 15.36
CA LEU A 575 11.56 26.96 14.04
C LEU A 575 10.83 25.70 13.59
N ALA A 576 10.60 24.76 14.51
CA ALA A 576 9.82 23.56 14.25
C ALA A 576 8.32 23.85 14.08
N LEU A 577 7.84 24.97 14.63
CA LEU A 577 6.50 25.50 14.35
C LEU A 577 6.41 26.26 13.01
N ASN A 578 7.55 26.55 12.35
CA ASN A 578 7.59 27.44 11.18
C ASN A 578 8.52 27.03 10.03
N ARG A 579 8.81 25.72 9.88
CA ARG A 579 9.53 25.07 8.74
C ARG A 579 11.04 25.03 8.92
N MET A 580 11.53 23.83 9.24
CA MET A 580 12.95 23.50 9.13
C MET A 580 13.32 23.40 7.65
N ASP A 581 14.16 24.30 7.14
CA ASP A 581 14.62 24.35 5.74
C ASP A 581 15.28 23.05 5.23
N SER A 582 15.64 22.14 6.13
CA SER A 582 16.26 20.85 5.82
C SER A 582 15.28 19.68 5.64
N LEU A 583 13.99 19.85 6.00
CA LEU A 583 12.97 18.79 5.87
C LEU A 583 12.74 18.32 4.43
N PRO A 584 12.76 19.17 3.39
CA PRO A 584 12.59 18.73 2.00
C PRO A 584 13.61 17.69 1.58
N VAL A 585 14.88 17.95 1.88
CA VAL A 585 15.96 17.01 1.56
C VAL A 585 15.76 15.72 2.34
N LEU A 586 15.36 15.81 3.61
CA LEU A 586 15.10 14.62 4.40
C LEU A 586 13.93 13.78 3.86
N ARG A 587 12.85 14.42 3.38
CA ARG A 587 11.75 13.75 2.67
C ARG A 587 12.25 13.01 1.43
N GLU A 588 13.05 13.65 0.59
CA GLU A 588 13.63 13.03 -0.61
C GLU A 588 14.55 11.86 -0.27
N LEU A 589 15.35 11.95 0.80
CA LEU A 589 16.20 10.85 1.25
C LEU A 589 15.38 9.67 1.76
N VAL A 590 14.30 9.93 2.50
CA VAL A 590 13.39 8.88 3.00
C VAL A 590 12.63 8.24 1.86
N GLN A 591 12.03 9.03 0.97
CA GLN A 591 11.34 8.54 -0.24
C GLN A 591 12.27 7.74 -1.16
N GLY A 592 13.54 8.16 -1.26
CA GLY A 592 14.56 7.46 -2.04
C GLY A 592 15.32 6.36 -1.30
N ASN A 593 14.90 5.99 -0.07
CA ASN A 593 15.56 5.01 0.81
C ASN A 593 17.10 5.18 0.87
N LYS A 594 17.58 6.43 0.92
CA LYS A 594 19.00 6.80 0.84
C LYS A 594 19.70 6.63 2.20
N ARG A 595 19.82 5.39 2.67
CA ARG A 595 20.29 5.02 4.02
C ARG A 595 21.60 5.66 4.44
N ARG A 596 22.61 5.62 3.57
CA ARG A 596 23.94 6.18 3.88
C ARG A 596 23.86 7.68 4.15
N GLN A 597 23.10 8.40 3.33
CA GLN A 597 22.85 9.83 3.50
C GLN A 597 22.00 10.09 4.75
N LEU A 598 20.95 9.30 5.00
CA LEU A 598 20.12 9.40 6.22
C LEU A 598 20.95 9.21 7.49
N ARG A 599 21.81 8.19 7.55
CA ARG A 599 22.75 7.98 8.66
C ARG A 599 23.71 9.14 8.83
N ALA A 600 24.31 9.60 7.73
CA ALA A 600 25.21 10.76 7.76
C ALA A 600 24.51 12.03 8.23
N TRP A 601 23.22 12.18 7.91
CA TRP A 601 22.37 13.28 8.35
C TRP A 601 21.97 13.18 9.82
N ALA A 602 21.70 11.97 10.31
CA ALA A 602 21.35 11.69 11.71
C ALA A 602 22.55 11.84 12.67
N LYS A 603 23.77 11.64 12.16
CA LYS A 603 25.00 11.60 12.96
C LYS A 603 25.20 12.80 13.90
N PRO A 604 25.01 14.07 13.47
CA PRO A 604 25.14 15.22 14.38
C PRO A 604 24.14 15.15 15.55
N TYR A 605 22.88 14.77 15.29
CA TYR A 605 21.86 14.62 16.32
C TYR A 605 22.24 13.51 17.33
N HIS A 606 22.70 12.37 16.84
CA HIS A 606 23.19 11.29 17.69
C HIS A 606 24.36 11.76 18.59
N VAL A 607 25.36 12.44 18.04
CA VAL A 607 26.51 12.97 18.81
C VAL A 607 26.04 13.94 19.90
N PHE A 608 25.08 14.81 19.59
CA PHE A 608 24.52 15.74 20.56
C PHE A 608 23.74 15.03 21.67
N LEU A 609 22.84 14.11 21.34
CA LEU A 609 22.03 13.37 22.31
C LEU A 609 22.89 12.46 23.19
N ALA A 610 23.90 11.80 22.62
CA ALA A 610 24.91 11.06 23.37
C ALA A 610 25.66 11.98 24.34
N GLY A 611 25.99 13.22 23.92
CA GLY A 611 26.55 14.26 24.79
C GLY A 611 25.72 14.53 26.06
N LEU A 612 24.39 14.53 25.94
CA LEU A 612 23.48 14.70 27.09
C LEU A 612 23.48 13.48 28.02
N VAL A 613 23.63 12.27 27.45
CA VAL A 613 23.80 11.01 28.19
C VAL A 613 25.11 11.03 28.98
N TYR A 614 26.23 11.41 28.35
CA TYR A 614 27.52 11.54 29.03
C TYR A 614 27.48 12.58 30.15
N ALA A 615 26.77 13.68 29.94
CA ALA A 615 26.58 14.73 30.95
C ALA A 615 25.58 14.35 32.06
N LYS A 616 24.92 13.18 31.98
CA LYS A 616 23.87 12.69 32.89
C LYS A 616 22.77 13.73 33.17
N SER A 617 22.37 14.49 32.16
CA SER A 617 21.42 15.59 32.32
C SER A 617 19.98 15.18 32.01
N ALA A 618 19.28 14.61 33.00
CA ALA A 618 17.91 14.12 32.86
C ALA A 618 16.94 15.18 32.33
N ARG A 619 16.89 16.37 32.96
CA ARG A 619 15.99 17.46 32.55
C ARG A 619 16.21 17.91 31.10
N LYS A 620 17.48 17.99 30.65
CA LYS A 620 17.81 18.41 29.28
C LYS A 620 17.49 17.31 28.26
N LEU A 621 17.79 16.05 28.60
CA LEU A 621 17.45 14.92 27.75
C LEU A 621 15.92 14.77 27.60
N GLN A 622 15.15 14.98 28.67
CA GLN A 622 13.70 14.96 28.64
C GLN A 622 13.14 16.07 27.73
N ALA A 623 13.61 17.31 27.86
CA ALA A 623 13.20 18.40 26.98
C ALA A 623 13.49 18.11 25.50
N MET A 624 14.60 17.42 25.21
CA MET A 624 14.97 17.00 23.86
C MET A 624 14.20 15.75 23.36
N GLY A 625 13.54 15.01 24.24
CA GLY A 625 12.55 13.98 23.88
C GLY A 625 11.15 14.57 23.63
N ASP A 626 10.71 15.50 24.49
CA ASP A 626 9.38 16.10 24.46
C ASP A 626 9.16 17.04 23.27
N LEU A 627 10.20 17.80 22.89
CA LEU A 627 10.14 18.69 21.74
C LEU A 627 9.78 17.94 20.44
N PRO A 628 10.51 16.88 20.04
CA PRO A 628 10.14 16.09 18.89
C PRO A 628 8.74 15.48 18.97
N THR A 629 8.29 15.03 20.15
CA THR A 629 6.91 14.57 20.37
C THR A 629 5.88 15.66 20.02
N TYR A 630 6.09 16.89 20.48
CA TYR A 630 5.23 18.02 20.15
C TYR A 630 5.24 18.36 18.65
N VAL A 631 6.41 18.30 18.00
CA VAL A 631 6.55 18.55 16.57
C VAL A 631 5.80 17.51 15.76
N LEU A 632 5.93 16.22 16.11
CA LEU A 632 5.22 15.13 15.43
C LEU A 632 3.70 15.27 15.51
N GLN A 633 3.16 15.83 16.58
CA GLN A 633 1.72 16.10 16.70
C GLN A 633 1.23 17.22 15.77
N LYS A 634 2.13 18.09 15.29
CA LYS A 634 1.79 19.26 14.45
C LYS A 634 2.29 19.17 13.02
N ALA A 635 3.23 18.27 12.74
CA ALA A 635 3.87 18.12 11.43
C ALA A 635 2.87 17.76 10.32
N THR A 636 3.12 18.21 9.09
CA THR A 636 2.39 17.69 7.93
C THR A 636 2.75 16.20 7.72
N PRO A 637 1.91 15.39 7.03
CA PRO A 637 2.21 13.99 6.75
C PRO A 637 3.60 13.81 6.17
N GLY A 638 3.93 14.46 5.05
CA GLY A 638 5.25 14.32 4.43
C GLY A 638 6.43 14.68 5.36
N ASP A 639 6.30 15.74 6.15
CA ASP A 639 7.37 16.12 7.10
C ASP A 639 7.48 15.12 8.25
N MET A 640 6.35 14.61 8.71
CA MET A 640 6.25 13.62 9.76
C MET A 640 7.00 12.34 9.39
N GLN A 641 6.84 11.84 8.17
CA GLN A 641 7.55 10.65 7.68
C GLN A 641 9.06 10.78 7.88
N ALA A 642 9.61 11.86 7.32
CA ALA A 642 11.03 12.17 7.36
C ALA A 642 11.55 12.30 8.80
N LEU A 643 10.77 13.00 9.62
CA LEU A 643 11.04 13.25 11.03
C LEU A 643 11.03 11.96 11.85
N VAL A 644 10.02 11.09 11.69
CA VAL A 644 9.90 9.83 12.43
C VAL A 644 11.09 8.92 12.18
N VAL A 645 11.59 8.79 10.93
CA VAL A 645 12.78 7.97 10.63
C VAL A 645 13.99 8.43 11.44
N ILE A 646 14.32 9.72 11.37
CA ILE A 646 15.51 10.25 12.04
C ILE A 646 15.38 10.21 13.55
N MET A 647 14.23 10.60 14.10
CA MET A 647 14.00 10.55 15.55
C MET A 647 14.08 9.14 16.09
N THR A 648 13.48 8.17 15.39
CA THR A 648 13.50 6.78 15.83
C THR A 648 14.93 6.24 15.82
N TYR A 649 15.67 6.42 14.72
CA TYR A 649 17.05 5.96 14.66
C TYR A 649 17.94 6.62 15.73
N THR A 650 17.89 7.95 15.84
CA THR A 650 18.69 8.68 16.84
C THR A 650 18.26 8.38 18.27
N GLY A 651 16.97 8.15 18.52
CA GLY A 651 16.45 7.75 19.83
C GLY A 651 16.90 6.37 20.24
N MET A 652 16.85 5.39 19.33
CA MET A 652 17.36 4.03 19.57
C MET A 652 18.85 4.06 19.91
N GLU A 653 19.67 4.79 19.15
CA GLU A 653 21.10 4.92 19.42
C GLU A 653 21.39 5.71 20.73
N THR A 654 20.55 6.69 21.08
CA THR A 654 20.66 7.41 22.36
C THR A 654 20.32 6.51 23.54
N LYS A 655 19.25 5.70 23.43
CA LYS A 655 18.90 4.69 24.43
C LYS A 655 20.01 3.64 24.57
N PHE A 656 20.57 3.18 23.45
CA PHE A 656 21.72 2.27 23.45
C PHE A 656 22.90 2.85 24.23
N THR A 657 23.25 4.11 23.97
CA THR A 657 24.28 4.83 24.73
C THR A 657 23.97 4.89 26.23
N ALA A 658 22.71 5.15 26.61
CA ALA A 658 22.30 5.18 28.02
C ALA A 658 22.43 3.81 28.70
N ILE A 659 22.06 2.73 28.01
CA ILE A 659 22.21 1.34 28.48
C ILE A 659 23.69 0.98 28.63
N GLN A 660 24.52 1.29 27.63
CA GLN A 660 25.95 1.02 27.62
C GLN A 660 26.67 1.68 28.82
N HIS A 661 26.22 2.87 29.25
CA HIS A 661 26.76 3.59 30.40
C HIS A 661 26.02 3.33 31.72
N GLY A 662 25.05 2.40 31.74
CA GLY A 662 24.28 2.06 32.94
C GLY A 662 23.48 3.24 33.54
N TRP A 663 23.09 4.23 32.73
CA TRP A 663 22.37 5.41 33.23
C TRP A 663 20.85 5.22 33.14
N LYS A 664 20.26 4.63 34.19
CA LYS A 664 18.83 4.30 34.26
C LYS A 664 17.88 5.48 33.94
N PRO A 665 18.04 6.69 34.51
CA PRO A 665 17.19 7.82 34.11
C PRO A 665 17.23 8.15 32.61
N GLY A 666 18.38 7.93 31.95
CA GLY A 666 18.49 8.12 30.50
C GLY A 666 17.76 7.04 29.70
N ASP A 667 17.84 5.79 30.15
CA ASP A 667 17.09 4.67 29.56
C ASP A 667 15.58 4.92 29.68
N ASP A 668 15.11 5.33 30.86
CA ASP A 668 13.69 5.60 31.12
C ASP A 668 13.16 6.76 30.25
N ILE A 669 13.89 7.89 30.20
CA ILE A 669 13.51 9.06 29.41
C ILE A 669 13.46 8.74 27.90
N THR A 670 14.49 8.05 27.39
CA THR A 670 14.54 7.72 25.96
C THR A 670 13.48 6.68 25.58
N SER A 671 13.19 5.72 26.46
CA SER A 671 12.09 4.76 26.28
C SER A 671 10.73 5.45 26.22
N ALA A 672 10.46 6.38 27.14
CA ALA A 672 9.22 7.13 27.18
C ALA A 672 9.00 7.94 25.88
N ALA A 673 10.06 8.56 25.37
CA ALA A 673 10.04 9.31 24.12
C ALA A 673 9.79 8.41 22.90
N ILE A 674 10.51 7.29 22.78
CA ILE A 674 10.30 6.32 21.68
C ILE A 674 8.87 5.77 21.70
N ALA A 675 8.31 5.49 22.88
CA ALA A 675 6.92 5.05 23.01
C ALA A 675 5.90 6.13 22.61
N ASP A 676 6.19 7.41 22.85
CA ASP A 676 5.36 8.50 22.36
C ASP A 676 5.42 8.63 20.84
N TRP A 677 6.61 8.59 20.26
CA TRP A 677 6.80 8.67 18.82
C TRP A 677 6.17 7.48 18.10
N ALA A 678 6.29 6.26 18.65
CA ALA A 678 5.63 5.08 18.12
C ALA A 678 4.10 5.22 18.15
N GLY A 679 3.55 5.75 19.24
CA GLY A 679 2.12 6.03 19.35
C GLY A 679 1.65 7.07 18.35
N ILE A 680 2.38 8.18 18.20
CA ILE A 680 2.04 9.22 17.22
C ILE A 680 2.17 8.68 15.79
N ALA A 681 3.22 7.90 15.51
CA ALA A 681 3.39 7.23 14.22
C ALA A 681 2.25 6.26 13.92
N TYR A 682 1.77 5.52 14.92
CA TYR A 682 0.60 4.64 14.78
C TYR A 682 -0.70 5.43 14.55
N GLU A 683 -0.98 6.44 15.38
CA GLU A 683 -2.19 7.28 15.29
C GLU A 683 -2.29 8.08 13.98
N ARG A 684 -1.15 8.36 13.34
CA ARG A 684 -1.07 9.14 12.11
C ARG A 684 -0.62 8.33 10.89
N ASP A 685 -0.73 7.01 10.97
CA ASP A 685 -0.45 6.09 9.85
C ASP A 685 0.94 6.31 9.20
N SER A 686 1.95 6.49 10.05
CA SER A 686 3.35 6.66 9.67
C SER A 686 4.25 5.60 10.33
N LEU A 687 3.66 4.47 10.74
CA LEU A 687 4.35 3.39 11.44
C LEU A 687 5.47 2.76 10.59
N GLU A 688 5.36 2.83 9.28
CA GLU A 688 6.41 2.41 8.36
C GLU A 688 7.71 3.21 8.49
N TYR A 689 7.62 4.50 8.80
CA TYR A 689 8.76 5.40 8.90
C TYR A 689 9.40 5.20 10.26
N PHE A 690 8.59 4.84 11.26
CA PHE A 690 9.06 4.30 12.52
C PHE A 690 9.81 2.98 12.28
N HIS A 691 9.31 2.11 11.39
CA HIS A 691 10.00 0.91 10.96
C HIS A 691 11.34 1.19 10.27
N LEU A 692 11.39 2.11 9.31
CA LEU A 692 12.63 2.51 8.65
C LEU A 692 13.68 2.98 9.66
N GLY A 693 13.28 3.75 10.69
CA GLY A 693 14.18 4.15 11.76
C GLY A 693 14.67 2.98 12.64
N ILE A 694 13.79 2.03 12.98
CA ILE A 694 14.17 0.80 13.70
C ILE A 694 15.09 -0.08 12.84
N ARG A 695 14.82 -0.17 11.53
CA ARG A 695 15.59 -0.98 10.59
C ARG A 695 17.05 -0.56 10.56
N GLU A 696 17.34 0.74 10.67
CA GLU A 696 18.73 1.21 10.78
C GLU A 696 19.44 0.69 12.04
N PHE A 697 18.75 0.64 13.18
CA PHE A 697 19.27 0.01 14.40
C PHE A 697 19.47 -1.51 14.22
N LEU A 698 18.52 -2.20 13.58
CA LEU A 698 18.61 -3.65 13.33
C LEU A 698 19.75 -4.01 12.38
N ILE A 699 20.08 -3.16 11.41
CA ILE A 699 21.26 -3.34 10.54
C ILE A 699 22.54 -3.26 11.36
N ASP A 700 22.63 -2.32 12.29
CA ASP A 700 23.78 -2.19 13.19
C ASP A 700 23.87 -3.40 14.13
N PHE A 701 22.72 -3.93 14.56
CA PHE A 701 22.66 -5.16 15.33
C PHE A 701 23.08 -6.40 14.51
N ASP A 702 22.63 -6.55 13.26
CA ASP A 702 23.07 -7.64 12.37
C ASP A 702 24.60 -7.59 12.14
N CYS A 703 25.15 -6.39 11.92
CA CYS A 703 26.60 -6.21 11.80
C CYS A 703 27.35 -6.64 13.07
N CYS A 704 26.79 -6.36 14.24
CA CYS A 704 27.33 -6.77 15.54
C CYS A 704 27.32 -8.29 15.69
N ILE A 705 26.21 -8.95 15.35
CA ILE A 705 26.06 -10.42 15.40
C ILE A 705 27.08 -11.10 14.48
N ARG A 706 27.21 -10.61 13.23
CA ARG A 706 28.16 -11.17 12.25
C ARG A 706 29.62 -10.99 12.63
N LYS A 707 29.93 -9.95 13.41
CA LYS A 707 31.26 -9.71 13.99
C LYS A 707 31.50 -10.50 15.29
N GLU A 708 30.51 -11.24 15.76
CA GLU A 708 30.54 -11.98 17.02
C GLU A 708 30.88 -11.10 18.23
N ASN A 709 30.48 -9.82 18.19
CA ASN A 709 30.66 -8.90 19.32
C ASN A 709 29.59 -9.16 20.38
N ARG A 710 29.84 -10.16 21.24
CA ARG A 710 28.88 -10.64 22.24
C ARG A 710 28.44 -9.57 23.24
N GLU A 711 29.36 -8.72 23.70
CA GLU A 711 29.04 -7.66 24.67
C GLU A 711 28.02 -6.67 24.11
N GLU A 712 28.27 -6.18 22.89
CA GLU A 712 27.34 -5.27 22.22
C GLU A 712 26.03 -5.97 21.82
N SER A 713 26.09 -7.25 21.42
CA SER A 713 24.91 -8.08 21.10
C SER A 713 23.97 -8.21 22.29
N VAL A 714 24.51 -8.43 23.50
CA VAL A 714 23.75 -8.47 24.75
C VAL A 714 23.09 -7.12 25.05
N LEU A 715 23.82 -6.00 24.87
CA LEU A 715 23.28 -4.64 25.09
C LEU A 715 22.19 -4.27 24.08
N ARG A 716 22.37 -4.61 22.80
CA ARG A 716 21.36 -4.37 21.75
C ARG A 716 20.12 -5.25 21.93
N THR A 717 20.30 -6.50 22.37
CA THR A 717 19.18 -7.36 22.77
C THR A 717 18.44 -6.76 23.95
N THR A 718 19.17 -6.28 24.96
CA THR A 718 18.58 -5.60 26.11
C THR A 718 17.74 -4.40 25.68
N LEU A 719 18.22 -3.61 24.71
CA LEU A 719 17.48 -2.46 24.20
C LEU A 719 16.14 -2.87 23.56
N LEU A 720 16.15 -3.84 22.63
CA LEU A 720 14.90 -4.34 22.01
C LEU A 720 13.95 -4.92 23.06
N MET A 721 14.51 -5.55 24.09
CA MET A 721 13.78 -6.12 25.21
C MET A 721 13.31 -5.09 26.25
N THR A 722 13.65 -3.82 26.16
CA THR A 722 13.13 -2.80 27.11
C THR A 722 12.48 -1.61 26.42
N VAL A 723 12.60 -1.46 25.10
CA VAL A 723 11.98 -0.35 24.37
C VAL A 723 10.44 -0.39 24.43
N HIS A 724 9.85 -1.57 24.56
CA HIS A 724 8.40 -1.73 24.68
C HIS A 724 7.87 -1.56 26.12
N PHE A 725 8.72 -1.50 27.15
CA PHE A 725 8.26 -1.30 28.54
C PHE A 725 7.44 -0.02 28.69
N ALA A 726 7.94 1.07 28.13
CA ALA A 726 7.23 2.34 28.11
C ALA A 726 5.95 2.30 27.24
N MET A 727 5.88 1.40 26.26
CA MET A 727 4.66 1.20 25.45
C MET A 727 3.59 0.43 26.22
N LEU A 728 3.99 -0.58 26.99
CA LEU A 728 3.13 -1.34 27.90
C LEU A 728 2.54 -0.43 29.00
N ASP A 729 3.38 0.41 29.62
CA ASP A 729 2.93 1.36 30.65
C ASP A 729 1.89 2.36 30.11
N LYS A 730 2.06 2.81 28.86
CA LYS A 730 1.13 3.70 28.16
C LYS A 730 -0.07 3.00 27.52
N GLN A 731 -0.19 1.68 27.64
CA GLN A 731 -1.29 0.85 27.10
C GLN A 731 -1.58 1.05 25.60
N LYS A 732 -0.55 1.28 24.79
CA LYS A 732 -0.70 1.52 23.34
C LYS A 732 -0.66 0.21 22.54
N ALA A 733 -1.81 -0.45 22.38
CA ALA A 733 -1.92 -1.79 21.78
C ALA A 733 -1.22 -1.95 20.42
N GLY A 734 -1.42 -1.00 19.49
CA GLY A 734 -0.82 -1.04 18.15
C GLY A 734 0.72 -1.04 18.14
N PRO A 735 1.38 -0.03 18.75
CA PRO A 735 2.83 -0.01 18.90
C PRO A 735 3.42 -1.24 19.61
N ILE A 736 2.73 -1.79 20.61
CA ILE A 736 3.15 -3.01 21.32
C ILE A 736 3.19 -4.19 20.37
N GLU A 737 2.10 -4.45 19.65
CA GLU A 737 2.03 -5.56 18.70
C GLU A 737 3.12 -5.42 17.63
N TYR A 738 3.27 -4.21 17.08
CA TYR A 738 4.26 -3.91 16.06
C TYR A 738 5.70 -4.20 16.50
N ILE A 739 6.13 -3.72 17.67
CA ILE A 739 7.52 -3.90 18.11
C ILE A 739 7.81 -5.35 18.48
N CYS A 740 6.83 -6.07 19.04
CA CYS A 740 6.92 -7.51 19.30
C CYS A 740 7.06 -8.30 18.00
N ARG A 741 6.29 -7.97 16.97
CA ARG A 741 6.40 -8.60 15.65
C ARG A 741 7.76 -8.34 15.00
N VAL A 742 8.23 -7.09 14.98
CA VAL A 742 9.56 -6.76 14.43
C VAL A 742 10.68 -7.47 15.17
N THR A 743 10.57 -7.57 16.49
CA THR A 743 11.52 -8.30 17.33
C THR A 743 11.49 -9.80 17.02
N ALA A 744 10.30 -10.40 16.92
CA ALA A 744 10.14 -11.80 16.56
C ALA A 744 10.75 -12.10 15.19
N GLU A 745 10.35 -11.36 14.16
CA GLU A 745 10.84 -11.52 12.78
C GLU A 745 12.37 -11.42 12.70
N PHE A 746 12.98 -10.48 13.43
CA PHE A 746 14.44 -10.31 13.46
C PHE A 746 15.15 -11.55 14.02
N PHE A 747 14.72 -12.05 15.18
CA PHE A 747 15.32 -13.25 15.80
C PHE A 747 15.06 -14.51 14.98
N GLU A 748 13.87 -14.64 14.37
CA GLU A 748 13.53 -15.76 13.51
C GLU A 748 14.38 -15.84 12.24
N GLY A 749 14.80 -14.69 11.71
CA GLY A 749 15.71 -14.63 10.56
C GLY A 749 17.05 -15.35 10.77
N TYR A 750 17.45 -15.61 12.03
CA TYR A 750 18.67 -16.35 12.36
C TYR A 750 18.44 -17.83 12.68
N ILE A 751 17.19 -18.29 12.79
CA ILE A 751 16.91 -19.71 13.07
C ILE A 751 17.35 -20.56 11.88
N GLY A 752 18.20 -21.56 12.12
CA GLY A 752 18.86 -22.38 11.10
C GLY A 752 20.13 -21.78 10.51
N SER A 753 20.55 -20.60 10.96
CA SER A 753 21.82 -19.96 10.56
C SER A 753 22.98 -20.36 11.48
N ALA A 754 24.22 -20.11 11.04
CA ALA A 754 25.43 -20.31 11.85
C ALA A 754 25.46 -19.45 13.13
N TYR A 755 24.68 -18.36 13.18
CA TYR A 755 24.66 -17.41 14.29
C TYR A 755 23.51 -17.67 15.29
N GLU A 756 22.62 -18.64 15.02
CA GLU A 756 21.46 -18.93 15.87
C GLU A 756 21.85 -19.12 17.34
N VAL A 757 22.80 -20.04 17.59
CA VAL A 757 23.21 -20.41 18.94
C VAL A 757 23.82 -19.23 19.69
N GLY A 758 24.65 -18.44 18.99
CA GLY A 758 25.28 -17.24 19.55
C GLY A 758 24.24 -16.19 19.94
N LEU A 759 23.36 -15.83 19.02
CA LEU A 759 22.34 -14.80 19.24
C LEU A 759 21.39 -15.16 20.39
N PHE A 760 20.85 -16.38 20.41
CA PHE A 760 19.96 -16.81 21.50
C PHE A 760 20.71 -16.96 22.83
N SER A 761 21.99 -17.33 22.82
CA SER A 761 22.82 -17.29 24.03
C SER A 761 22.98 -15.87 24.56
N ASP A 762 23.20 -14.89 23.68
CA ASP A 762 23.33 -13.48 24.06
C ASP A 762 22.00 -12.91 24.55
N ALA A 763 20.88 -13.34 23.97
CA ALA A 763 19.54 -13.00 24.46
C ALA A 763 19.26 -13.56 25.85
N ASN A 764 19.64 -14.81 26.11
CA ASN A 764 19.54 -15.41 27.44
C ASN A 764 20.36 -14.63 28.47
N GLN A 765 21.58 -14.19 28.10
CA GLN A 765 22.42 -13.37 28.97
C GLN A 765 21.83 -11.97 29.21
N ALA A 766 21.29 -11.31 28.17
CA ALA A 766 20.63 -10.02 28.31
C ALA A 766 19.45 -10.09 29.29
N TYR A 767 18.67 -11.16 29.19
CA TYR A 767 17.52 -11.38 30.06
C TYR A 767 17.94 -11.75 31.49
N ALA A 768 18.97 -12.57 31.67
CA ALA A 768 19.57 -12.86 32.97
C ALA A 768 20.05 -11.56 33.66
N ASN A 769 20.73 -10.67 32.93
CA ASN A 769 21.20 -9.39 33.47
C ASN A 769 20.05 -8.51 33.97
N LYS A 770 18.91 -8.47 33.26
CA LYS A 770 17.74 -7.69 33.70
C LYS A 770 16.96 -8.36 34.83
N MET A 771 16.87 -9.69 34.81
CA MET A 771 16.31 -10.47 35.92
C MET A 771 17.12 -10.32 37.20
N LEU A 772 18.44 -10.21 37.12
CA LEU A 772 19.31 -9.91 38.26
C LEU A 772 18.92 -8.58 38.91
N VAL A 773 18.72 -7.53 38.11
CA VAL A 773 18.27 -6.21 38.62
C VAL A 773 16.91 -6.32 39.33
N ALA A 774 15.97 -7.09 38.77
CA ALA A 774 14.67 -7.34 39.42
C ALA A 774 14.84 -8.13 40.73
N SER A 775 15.76 -9.10 40.77
CA SER A 775 16.11 -9.92 41.94
C SER A 775 16.64 -9.06 43.09
N ASP A 776 17.64 -8.22 42.79
CA ASP A 776 18.31 -7.37 43.78
C ASP A 776 17.37 -6.33 44.39
N SER A 777 16.45 -5.80 43.58
CA SER A 777 15.46 -4.79 43.99
C SER A 777 14.13 -5.38 44.47
N ARG A 778 13.93 -6.71 44.33
CA ARG A 778 12.64 -7.39 44.53
C ARG A 778 11.49 -6.75 43.75
N ASP A 779 11.76 -6.28 42.53
CA ASP A 779 10.81 -5.57 41.68
C ASP A 779 9.99 -6.56 40.82
N SER A 780 8.84 -6.97 41.34
CA SER A 780 7.91 -7.86 40.63
C SER A 780 7.28 -7.20 39.39
N ALA A 781 7.17 -5.87 39.35
CA ALA A 781 6.64 -5.16 38.20
C ALA A 781 7.60 -5.23 37.01
N LEU A 782 8.90 -5.01 37.25
CA LEU A 782 9.94 -5.19 36.23
C LEU A 782 9.98 -6.64 35.72
N LEU A 783 9.87 -7.63 36.62
CA LEU A 783 9.80 -9.04 36.22
C LEU A 783 8.58 -9.34 35.35
N ARG A 784 7.41 -8.82 35.71
CA ARG A 784 6.18 -8.97 34.93
C ARG A 784 6.32 -8.35 33.55
N LEU A 785 6.88 -7.15 33.43
CA LEU A 785 7.13 -6.50 32.14
C LEU A 785 8.05 -7.35 31.24
N LEU A 786 9.15 -7.86 31.80
CA LEU A 786 10.06 -8.78 31.11
C LEU A 786 9.32 -10.02 30.58
N LEU A 787 8.50 -10.68 31.42
CA LEU A 787 7.79 -11.89 31.03
C LEU A 787 6.66 -11.64 30.02
N VAL A 788 5.87 -10.57 30.20
CA VAL A 788 4.83 -10.15 29.23
C VAL A 788 5.43 -9.98 27.84
N THR A 789 6.60 -9.37 27.77
CA THR A 789 7.34 -9.15 26.53
C THR A 789 7.68 -10.45 25.82
N ILE A 790 8.25 -11.42 26.56
CA ILE A 790 8.59 -12.72 25.99
C ILE A 790 7.34 -13.39 25.43
N PHE A 791 6.24 -13.35 26.17
CA PHE A 791 4.98 -13.95 25.74
C PHE A 791 4.44 -13.27 24.48
N GLN A 792 4.46 -11.93 24.41
CA GLN A 792 3.99 -11.18 23.25
C GLN A 792 4.89 -11.38 22.02
N CYS A 793 6.22 -11.42 22.19
CA CYS A 793 7.14 -11.77 21.09
C CYS A 793 6.91 -13.22 20.63
N ALA A 794 6.67 -14.16 21.54
CA ALA A 794 6.35 -15.54 21.20
C ALA A 794 5.02 -15.63 20.44
N GLN A 795 3.98 -14.87 20.83
CA GLN A 795 2.70 -14.82 20.11
C GLN A 795 2.87 -14.39 18.64
N GLN A 796 3.84 -13.53 18.35
CA GLN A 796 4.13 -13.03 17.00
C GLN A 796 5.11 -13.91 16.21
N ALA A 797 5.67 -14.95 16.84
CA ALA A 797 6.64 -15.85 16.24
C ALA A 797 5.98 -17.11 15.62
N ASN A 798 6.61 -17.65 14.60
CA ASN A 798 6.36 -18.98 14.07
C ASN A 798 6.74 -20.07 15.07
N GLU A 799 6.43 -21.32 14.74
CA GLU A 799 6.51 -22.41 15.71
C GLU A 799 7.89 -22.58 16.37
N LYS A 800 8.98 -22.47 15.59
CA LYS A 800 10.34 -22.59 16.12
C LYS A 800 10.76 -21.35 16.92
N GLY A 801 10.33 -20.16 16.51
CA GLY A 801 10.62 -18.91 17.23
C GLY A 801 9.89 -18.86 18.57
N GLN A 802 8.64 -19.31 18.64
CA GLN A 802 7.88 -19.48 19.88
C GLN A 802 8.67 -20.27 20.93
N ASP A 803 9.19 -21.42 20.55
CA ASP A 803 9.99 -22.25 21.45
C ASP A 803 11.25 -21.52 21.91
N ARG A 804 11.94 -20.82 21.00
CA ARG A 804 13.15 -20.07 21.34
C ARG A 804 12.88 -18.95 22.34
N PHE A 805 11.84 -18.13 22.14
CA PHE A 805 11.47 -17.05 23.06
C PHE A 805 11.01 -17.59 24.41
N LEU A 806 10.13 -18.60 24.43
CA LEU A 806 9.59 -19.17 25.67
C LEU A 806 10.66 -19.90 26.50
N ASN A 807 11.78 -20.32 25.91
CA ASN A 807 12.90 -20.93 26.63
C ASN A 807 13.87 -19.91 27.26
N ILE A 808 13.77 -18.62 26.94
CA ILE A 808 14.65 -17.58 27.50
C ILE A 808 14.57 -17.50 29.03
N PRO A 809 13.39 -17.56 29.69
CA PRO A 809 13.31 -17.53 31.16
C PRO A 809 14.04 -18.70 31.83
N SER A 810 13.90 -19.93 31.30
CA SER A 810 14.55 -21.11 31.88
C SER A 810 16.07 -21.05 31.67
N ALA A 811 16.52 -20.60 30.49
CA ALA A 811 17.94 -20.39 30.22
C ALA A 811 18.56 -19.27 31.10
N ALA A 812 17.85 -18.15 31.30
CA ALA A 812 18.28 -17.09 32.19
C ALA A 812 18.37 -17.55 33.67
N CYS A 813 17.43 -18.37 34.14
CA CYS A 813 17.51 -19.00 35.46
C CYS A 813 18.77 -19.87 35.60
N LEU A 814 19.14 -20.63 34.56
CA LEU A 814 20.36 -21.44 34.59
C LEU A 814 21.62 -20.58 34.71
N ILE A 815 21.70 -19.48 33.96
CA ILE A 815 22.82 -18.52 34.03
C ILE A 815 22.96 -17.98 35.46
N LEU A 816 21.87 -17.45 36.04
CA LEU A 816 21.88 -16.89 37.40
C LEU A 816 22.22 -17.93 38.48
N CYS A 817 21.73 -19.17 38.34
CA CYS A 817 22.03 -20.25 39.27
C CYS A 817 23.48 -20.71 39.23
N GLN A 818 24.16 -20.61 38.07
CA GLN A 818 25.58 -20.94 37.95
C GLN A 818 26.46 -19.95 38.72
N GLU A 819 26.05 -18.70 38.83
CA GLU A 819 26.76 -17.66 39.58
C GLU A 819 26.48 -17.75 41.09
N ASN A 820 25.22 -17.63 41.50
CA ASN A 820 24.82 -17.73 42.91
C ASN A 820 23.32 -18.05 43.08
N ALA A 821 22.97 -19.34 43.06
CA ALA A 821 21.59 -19.77 43.23
C ALA A 821 20.91 -19.24 44.51
N THR A 822 21.64 -19.09 45.62
CA THR A 822 21.06 -18.66 46.90
C THR A 822 20.68 -17.18 46.93
N ALA A 823 21.44 -16.33 46.22
CA ALA A 823 21.14 -14.90 46.10
C ALA A 823 19.82 -14.63 45.37
N HIS A 824 19.40 -15.54 44.48
CA HIS A 824 18.21 -15.38 43.64
C HIS A 824 17.03 -16.26 44.09
N ARG A 825 17.01 -16.69 45.36
CA ARG A 825 15.96 -17.56 45.91
C ARG A 825 14.55 -16.99 45.72
N TRP A 826 14.35 -15.69 45.92
CA TRP A 826 13.05 -15.05 45.71
C TRP A 826 12.62 -15.13 44.24
N LEU A 827 13.51 -14.72 43.33
CA LEU A 827 13.24 -14.66 41.90
C LEU A 827 12.90 -16.03 41.31
N ILE A 828 13.78 -17.02 41.51
CA ILE A 828 13.68 -18.34 40.88
C ILE A 828 12.72 -19.26 41.68
N GLY A 829 12.69 -19.10 43.00
CA GLY A 829 11.84 -19.90 43.87
C GLY A 829 10.37 -19.51 43.78
N GLU A 830 10.08 -18.21 43.76
CA GLU A 830 8.74 -17.68 44.02
C GLU A 830 8.22 -16.83 42.84
N ALA A 831 8.95 -15.78 42.46
CA ALA A 831 8.43 -14.75 41.57
C ALA A 831 8.24 -15.21 40.11
N ILE A 832 9.22 -15.88 39.51
CA ILE A 832 9.13 -16.38 38.11
C ILE A 832 7.99 -17.40 37.96
N PRO A 833 7.89 -18.46 38.79
CA PRO A 833 6.78 -19.40 38.69
C PRO A 833 5.40 -18.74 38.84
N GLU A 834 5.25 -17.78 39.76
CA GLU A 834 3.99 -17.09 40.00
C GLU A 834 3.58 -16.23 38.80
N GLU A 835 4.48 -15.38 38.31
CA GLU A 835 4.21 -14.48 37.19
C GLU A 835 3.98 -15.25 35.87
N MET A 836 4.79 -16.28 35.59
CA MET A 836 4.58 -17.12 34.41
C MET A 836 3.25 -17.88 34.49
N ALA A 837 2.88 -18.44 35.65
CA ALA A 837 1.61 -19.12 35.82
C ALA A 837 0.42 -18.18 35.56
N ALA A 838 0.49 -16.95 36.09
CA ALA A 838 -0.53 -15.94 35.85
C ALA A 838 -0.67 -15.59 34.36
N LEU A 839 0.44 -15.44 33.62
CA LEU A 839 0.42 -15.15 32.19
C LEU A 839 -0.11 -16.32 31.35
N ILE A 840 0.25 -17.57 31.69
CA ILE A 840 -0.23 -18.77 30.98
C ILE A 840 -1.74 -18.95 31.19
N ALA A 841 -2.26 -18.67 32.38
CA ALA A 841 -3.68 -18.74 32.68
C ALA A 841 -4.53 -17.74 31.87
N GLN A 842 -3.92 -16.65 31.38
CA GLN A 842 -4.58 -15.66 30.52
C GLN A 842 -4.55 -16.05 29.03
N GLN A 843 -3.83 -17.09 28.63
CA GLN A 843 -3.75 -17.53 27.23
C GLN A 843 -4.93 -18.42 26.83
N HIS A 844 -5.37 -18.31 25.57
CA HIS A 844 -6.33 -19.25 25.00
C HIS A 844 -5.76 -20.68 24.92
N PRO A 845 -6.59 -21.72 25.15
CA PRO A 845 -6.17 -23.10 24.99
C PRO A 845 -5.62 -23.37 23.58
N GLY A 846 -4.37 -23.82 23.47
CA GLY A 846 -3.71 -24.00 22.18
C GLY A 846 -2.23 -24.35 22.27
N ALA A 847 -1.54 -24.33 21.12
CA ALA A 847 -0.11 -24.69 21.04
C ALA A 847 0.78 -23.78 21.89
N LEU A 848 0.53 -22.48 21.89
CA LEU A 848 1.30 -21.51 22.67
C LEU A 848 1.18 -21.75 24.18
N GLN A 849 -0.04 -21.98 24.68
CA GLN A 849 -0.26 -22.27 26.11
C GLN A 849 0.48 -23.54 26.55
N ARG A 850 0.50 -24.58 25.72
CA ARG A 850 1.24 -25.83 25.98
C ARG A 850 2.76 -25.62 25.99
N ARG A 851 3.29 -24.84 25.04
CA ARG A 851 4.72 -24.52 24.98
C ARG A 851 5.16 -23.65 26.16
N ALA A 852 4.37 -22.65 26.53
CA ALA A 852 4.63 -21.83 27.70
C ALA A 852 4.58 -22.64 29.01
N SER A 853 3.65 -23.59 29.09
CA SER A 853 3.57 -24.55 30.20
C SER A 853 4.83 -25.42 30.31
N LYS A 854 5.39 -25.87 29.18
CA LYS A 854 6.67 -26.59 29.15
C LYS A 854 7.81 -25.73 29.68
N ALA A 855 7.91 -24.47 29.26
CA ALA A 855 8.95 -23.55 29.76
C ALA A 855 8.84 -23.28 31.27
N LEU A 856 7.61 -23.17 31.80
CA LEU A 856 7.39 -23.07 33.24
C LEU A 856 7.88 -24.33 33.98
N ILE A 857 7.59 -25.52 33.44
CA ILE A 857 8.08 -26.79 34.00
C ILE A 857 9.61 -26.80 34.05
N GLU A 858 10.30 -26.32 33.01
CA GLU A 858 11.76 -26.22 33.00
C GLU A 858 12.28 -25.30 34.12
N CYS A 859 11.64 -24.14 34.33
CA CYS A 859 11.98 -23.24 35.45
C CYS A 859 11.81 -23.93 36.82
N LEU A 860 10.74 -24.71 37.00
CA LEU A 860 10.48 -25.48 38.23
C LEU A 860 11.50 -26.61 38.44
N ILE A 861 11.95 -27.26 37.36
CA ILE A 861 13.03 -28.27 37.42
C ILE A 861 14.34 -27.61 37.87
N ILE A 862 14.69 -26.45 37.32
CA ILE A 862 15.88 -25.69 37.72
C ILE A 862 15.79 -25.31 39.20
N ARG A 863 14.65 -24.76 39.63
CA ARG A 863 14.37 -24.47 41.04
C ARG A 863 14.63 -25.67 41.95
N LYS A 864 14.13 -26.86 41.59
CA LYS A 864 14.32 -28.10 42.36
C LYS A 864 15.79 -28.54 42.37
N ARG A 865 16.46 -28.50 41.22
CA ARG A 865 17.87 -28.91 41.08
C ARG A 865 18.81 -28.12 42.00
N TYR A 866 18.52 -26.84 42.22
CA TYR A 866 19.33 -25.95 43.06
C TYR A 866 18.79 -25.78 44.50
N GLY A 867 17.79 -26.57 44.92
CA GLY A 867 17.30 -26.57 46.31
C GLY A 867 16.59 -25.27 46.74
N LEU A 868 15.99 -24.54 45.79
CA LEU A 868 15.33 -23.25 46.03
C LEU A 868 13.85 -23.45 46.37
N ASN A 869 13.56 -23.90 47.59
CA ASN A 869 12.18 -24.17 48.05
C ASN A 869 11.46 -22.88 48.46
N ALA A 870 10.26 -22.65 47.91
CA ALA A 870 9.33 -21.55 48.22
C ALA A 870 8.20 -22.00 49.15
N GLN A 871 7.50 -21.04 49.78
CA GLN A 871 6.26 -21.31 50.51
C GLN A 871 5.15 -21.84 49.56
N LYS A 872 4.46 -22.92 49.96
CA LYS A 872 3.47 -23.69 49.19
C LYS A 872 2.28 -22.90 48.60
N GLN A 873 2.00 -21.67 49.05
CA GLN A 873 0.65 -21.08 48.93
C GLN A 873 0.40 -20.13 47.75
N SER A 874 1.42 -19.56 47.08
CA SER A 874 1.17 -18.50 46.07
C SER A 874 0.92 -19.05 44.64
N ALA A 875 1.74 -20.01 44.18
CA ALA A 875 1.67 -20.51 42.81
C ALA A 875 0.48 -21.45 42.54
N GLU A 876 -0.01 -22.19 43.55
CA GLU A 876 -1.10 -23.17 43.39
C GLU A 876 -2.42 -22.56 42.90
N LYS A 877 -2.68 -21.27 43.16
CA LYS A 877 -3.96 -20.62 42.83
C LYS A 877 -4.19 -20.47 41.32
N HIS A 878 -3.14 -20.15 40.54
CA HIS A 878 -3.20 -19.97 39.08
C HIS A 878 -2.85 -21.26 38.32
N LEU A 879 -2.28 -22.26 39.00
CA LEU A 879 -1.84 -23.52 38.41
C LEU A 879 -2.92 -24.62 38.41
N ARG A 880 -3.90 -24.56 39.33
CA ARG A 880 -5.08 -25.45 39.34
C ARG A 880 -6.03 -25.28 38.15
N SER A 881 -5.85 -24.22 37.36
CA SER A 881 -6.62 -23.97 36.13
C SER A 881 -5.99 -24.58 34.87
N LEU A 882 -4.86 -25.31 34.98
CA LEU A 882 -4.13 -25.90 33.85
C LEU A 882 -3.99 -27.44 34.01
N PRO A 883 -4.97 -28.23 33.51
CA PRO A 883 -5.05 -29.67 33.74
C PRO A 883 -3.82 -30.48 33.26
N GLU A 884 -3.18 -30.04 32.17
CA GLU A 884 -1.99 -30.71 31.59
C GLU A 884 -0.73 -30.55 32.46
N VAL A 885 -0.66 -29.51 33.30
CA VAL A 885 0.53 -29.17 34.11
C VAL A 885 0.44 -29.76 35.52
N GLU A 886 -0.78 -29.93 36.03
CA GLU A 886 -1.07 -30.46 37.36
C GLU A 886 -0.44 -31.84 37.61
N HIS A 887 -0.52 -32.74 36.63
CA HIS A 887 -0.03 -34.11 36.79
C HIS A 887 1.51 -34.20 36.84
N VAL A 888 2.20 -33.32 36.09
CA VAL A 888 3.67 -33.21 36.09
C VAL A 888 4.16 -32.49 37.34
N MET A 889 3.41 -31.50 37.83
CA MET A 889 3.71 -30.81 39.08
C MET A 889 3.71 -31.73 40.30
N ASN A 890 2.73 -32.63 40.42
CA ASN A 890 2.66 -33.56 41.55
C ASN A 890 3.94 -34.44 41.64
N ARG A 891 4.50 -34.85 40.50
CA ARG A 891 5.81 -35.55 40.44
C ARG A 891 7.01 -34.65 40.77
N ILE A 892 7.01 -33.40 40.30
CA ILE A 892 8.16 -32.49 40.49
C ILE A 892 8.20 -31.92 41.91
N LEU A 893 7.05 -31.54 42.48
CA LEU A 893 6.92 -30.95 43.82
C LEU A 893 6.92 -31.98 44.95
N GLY A 894 6.84 -33.28 44.63
CA GLY A 894 6.88 -34.36 45.61
C GLY A 894 5.59 -34.47 46.42
N VAL A 895 4.49 -34.78 45.73
CA VAL A 895 3.31 -35.42 46.32
C VAL A 895 3.30 -36.88 45.91
#